data_AF-A0A1G0M6Z9-F1
#
_entry.id   AF-A0A1G0M6Z9-F1
#
_cell.length_a   1.000
_cell.length_b   1.000
_cell.length_c   1.000
_cell.angle_alpha   90.00
_cell.angle_beta   90.00
_cell.angle_gamma   90.00
#
_symmetry.space_group_name_H-M   'P 1'
#
loop_
_entity.id
_entity.type
_entity.pdbx_description
1 polymer ?
#
loop_
_entity_poly.entity_id
_entity_poly.type
_entity_poly.pdbx_seq_one_letter_code
_entity_poly.pdbx_strand_id
1 'polypeptide(L)'
;MLIKRICLVLIALLVCGVAFAAEKSNLKIGVAQKGAKVTIDQVIKEGKALVSVVDSRKKPIFGLKAVDFSATQYGRKGVVTSVQPFSENQDVPRHIVLILDNSFSMEERKAIKSLLTGVDELLKTVRPADDVQIVVFDNKKTVNLGGRELHLQTFKSNQPAELREFTAKAYGEGITSKTFLYEGMFAGLELLKKMPATEPRFMVVFSDGEDLNSAFKSEVVSKSAQEVKGFYAYAIDYMKNTSTDKFMTKFTLQNRGQIWKATSDSKLVSIFQSVASKMLYYYVVNYQFPITGTLSVTPTSLTIDEVKIMGSTSPSTRINETTMTLRPVVDSAYGIARWKAVVSNTKENVAELAGEGAPAAELGITLPTNDLPTLAANGNLAVRMELEDSIGQKLTLTAAPVNVKYVQTRASLTVAPARLMIEEVKTIDYSPMLAHIYFAKGAGEILPRYVRFISPGETAGFEEHKFTGTLEKYYQDLNIIGKRLTDKPESKITLIGCNDNTGNEKGNKKLSTIRAEAVRDYLKTIWSIAPERMTIEARNLPAKPSSIKLKEGQAENRRVEIVSSDPAILAPIRSTYLSTKIDESTLTLRTDIVAPYGIASWNITVSNVSGTLAGLAGKSTPAKEIRIPLIYKDLKALASGGDITVKVELKGIKGQSMVLTSDPVKIDFISTSQLLAQKKNLRVQEKYALVLFDFDKETIDIPNQNIVNTIVTRIKTLPQATVEIVGHTDTIGTEQYNQKLSERRALAVNKLLSAGFGDALGDRIRYSGVGPDSPLFDNLSPEARNFNRTVTITLEYLSAE
;
A
#
# COMPACT_ATOMS: atom_id res chain seq x y z
N MET A 1 5.79 -10.16 64.99
CA MET A 1 4.70 -10.94 65.61
C MET A 1 3.73 -11.29 64.48
N LEU A 2 3.29 -12.51 64.18
CA LEU A 2 3.32 -13.82 64.82
C LEU A 2 2.89 -14.82 63.70
N ILE A 3 3.76 -15.73 63.23
CA ILE A 3 3.66 -17.20 63.40
C ILE A 3 2.91 -18.01 62.29
N LYS A 4 3.58 -19.12 61.90
CA LYS A 4 3.12 -20.46 61.40
C LYS A 4 2.89 -20.67 59.89
N ARG A 5 3.77 -21.45 59.23
CA ARG A 5 3.76 -22.95 59.09
C ARG A 5 4.96 -23.41 58.23
N ILE A 6 5.96 -24.11 58.80
CA ILE A 6 6.16 -25.58 58.88
C ILE A 6 7.06 -26.15 57.76
N CYS A 7 8.28 -26.52 58.18
CA CYS A 7 9.12 -27.69 57.89
C CYS A 7 9.09 -28.37 56.51
N LEU A 8 10.26 -28.44 55.85
CA LEU A 8 11.17 -29.60 55.97
C LEU A 8 12.58 -29.21 55.46
N VAL A 9 13.51 -28.99 56.39
CA VAL A 9 14.96 -28.94 56.13
C VAL A 9 15.51 -30.24 56.68
N LEU A 10 16.01 -31.12 55.81
CA LEU A 10 16.84 -32.26 56.23
C LEU A 10 18.27 -31.99 55.79
N ILE A 11 19.09 -31.71 56.80
CA ILE A 11 20.54 -31.70 56.77
C ILE A 11 21.00 -33.15 56.53
N ALA A 12 21.74 -33.38 55.45
CA ALA A 12 22.70 -34.47 55.33
C ALA A 12 23.85 -33.99 54.44
N LEU A 13 24.84 -33.35 55.08
CA LEU A 13 26.09 -32.91 54.48
C LEU A 13 27.20 -33.85 54.97
N LEU A 14 28.12 -34.20 54.06
CA LEU A 14 29.36 -34.97 54.21
C LEU A 14 29.27 -36.48 54.43
N VAL A 15 29.43 -37.26 53.34
CA VAL A 15 30.52 -38.26 53.20
C VAL A 15 30.87 -38.43 51.71
N CYS A 16 32.17 -38.31 51.41
CA CYS A 16 32.92 -38.75 50.23
C CYS A 16 32.59 -38.17 48.84
N GLY A 17 33.43 -37.22 48.41
CA GLY A 17 33.71 -37.01 46.99
C GLY A 17 34.56 -38.14 46.42
N VAL A 18 34.23 -38.58 45.20
CA VAL A 18 35.10 -38.52 44.01
C VAL A 18 34.18 -38.38 42.80
N ALA A 19 34.37 -37.31 42.03
CA ALA A 19 33.66 -37.06 40.79
C ALA A 19 34.07 -38.07 39.70
N PHE A 20 33.10 -38.69 39.03
CA PHE A 20 33.27 -39.19 37.68
C PHE A 20 32.28 -38.48 36.77
N ALA A 21 32.76 -37.39 36.14
CA ALA A 21 32.10 -36.79 34.99
C ALA A 21 32.20 -37.77 33.81
N ALA A 22 31.09 -38.43 33.49
CA ALA A 22 30.87 -39.00 32.18
C ALA A 22 29.95 -38.01 31.43
N GLU A 23 30.52 -37.20 30.55
CA GLU A 23 29.73 -36.57 29.48
C GLU A 23 29.11 -37.70 28.67
N LYS A 24 27.83 -37.99 28.90
CA LYS A 24 27.07 -38.86 28.03
C LYS A 24 26.78 -38.08 26.75
N SER A 25 27.61 -38.24 25.75
CA SER A 25 27.22 -37.93 24.38
C SER A 25 25.95 -38.74 24.08
N ASN A 26 24.86 -38.08 23.68
CA ASN A 26 23.62 -38.75 23.26
C ASN A 26 23.74 -39.31 21.83
N LEU A 27 24.97 -39.59 21.41
CA LEU A 27 25.30 -40.15 20.12
C LEU A 27 24.89 -41.62 20.11
N LYS A 28 24.13 -42.00 19.09
CA LYS A 28 23.77 -43.38 18.80
C LYS A 28 24.22 -43.70 17.38
N ILE A 29 25.04 -44.73 17.26
CA ILE A 29 25.43 -45.32 15.99
C ILE A 29 24.70 -46.65 15.89
N GLY A 30 23.91 -46.80 14.83
CA GLY A 30 23.14 -48.01 14.51
C GLY A 30 23.64 -48.64 13.22
N VAL A 31 23.28 -49.89 12.99
CA VAL A 31 23.51 -50.63 11.75
C VAL A 31 22.20 -51.25 11.28
N ALA A 32 21.93 -51.25 9.97
CA ALA A 32 20.68 -51.73 9.39
C ALA A 32 20.48 -53.26 9.47
N GLN A 33 21.56 -54.01 9.69
CA GLN A 33 21.54 -55.48 9.74
C GLN A 33 20.73 -56.02 10.93
N LYS A 34 19.71 -56.84 10.65
CA LYS A 34 18.83 -57.43 11.64
C LYS A 34 19.60 -58.34 12.61
N GLY A 35 19.44 -58.10 13.92
CA GLY A 35 20.09 -58.87 14.98
C GLY A 35 21.54 -58.47 15.26
N ALA A 36 22.08 -57.46 14.57
CA ALA A 36 23.36 -56.87 14.90
C ALA A 36 23.24 -55.94 16.13
N LYS A 37 24.23 -55.99 17.02
CA LYS A 37 24.38 -55.07 18.15
C LYS A 37 25.61 -54.19 17.91
N VAL A 38 25.40 -52.88 17.88
CA VAL A 38 26.47 -51.88 17.77
C VAL A 38 26.79 -51.35 19.16
N THR A 39 28.08 -51.22 19.46
CA THR A 39 28.57 -50.56 20.67
C THR A 39 29.47 -49.42 20.24
N ILE A 40 29.24 -48.21 20.78
CA ILE A 40 30.21 -47.11 20.66
C ILE A 40 31.26 -47.35 21.74
N ASP A 41 32.42 -47.83 21.31
CA ASP A 41 33.51 -48.17 22.21
C ASP A 41 34.25 -46.91 22.67
N GLN A 42 34.42 -45.95 21.76
CA GLN A 42 35.11 -44.69 22.02
C GLN A 42 34.69 -43.61 21.00
N VAL A 43 34.50 -42.37 21.47
CA VAL A 43 34.44 -41.20 20.59
C VAL A 43 35.85 -40.64 20.50
N ILE A 44 36.45 -40.66 19.30
CA ILE A 44 37.84 -40.24 19.09
C ILE A 44 37.89 -38.70 19.10
N LYS A 45 36.99 -38.08 18.33
CA LYS A 45 36.71 -36.64 18.32
C LYS A 45 35.30 -36.41 17.76
N GLU A 46 34.79 -35.19 17.84
CA GLU A 46 33.50 -34.86 17.23
C GLU A 46 33.47 -35.25 15.75
N GLY A 47 32.43 -35.99 15.33
CA GLY A 47 32.29 -36.51 13.98
C GLY A 47 33.12 -37.76 13.66
N LYS A 48 33.87 -38.35 14.62
CA LYS A 48 34.65 -39.58 14.42
C LYS A 48 34.57 -40.49 15.66
N ALA A 49 34.03 -41.70 15.49
CA ALA A 49 33.88 -42.68 16.57
C ALA A 49 34.43 -44.06 16.19
N LEU A 50 34.92 -44.79 17.19
CA LEU A 50 35.26 -46.19 17.09
C LEU A 50 34.09 -47.04 17.59
N VAL A 51 33.64 -47.99 16.78
CA VAL A 51 32.49 -48.83 17.09
C VAL A 51 32.78 -50.31 16.85
N SER A 52 32.19 -51.18 17.66
CA SER A 52 32.16 -52.63 17.42
C SER A 52 30.77 -53.08 17.00
N VAL A 53 30.72 -54.06 16.10
CA VAL A 53 29.46 -54.63 15.60
C VAL A 53 29.50 -56.15 15.74
N VAL A 54 28.53 -56.72 16.46
CA VAL A 54 28.44 -58.16 16.72
C VAL A 54 27.07 -58.74 16.37
N ASP A 55 27.01 -60.02 16.00
CA ASP A 55 25.77 -60.77 15.78
C ASP A 55 25.09 -61.20 17.10
N SER A 56 23.95 -61.86 17.01
CA SER A 56 23.20 -62.39 18.17
C SER A 56 23.98 -63.42 19.00
N ARG A 57 25.05 -64.01 18.45
CA ARG A 57 25.96 -64.94 19.13
C ARG A 57 27.24 -64.25 19.63
N LYS A 58 27.27 -62.91 19.63
CA LYS A 58 28.44 -62.08 20.00
C LYS A 58 29.66 -62.28 19.09
N LYS A 59 29.48 -62.76 17.85
CA LYS A 59 30.56 -62.85 16.85
C LYS A 59 30.66 -61.53 16.07
N PRO A 60 31.88 -61.03 15.78
CA PRO A 60 32.03 -59.81 14.99
C PRO A 60 31.45 -59.92 13.58
N ILE A 61 30.92 -58.80 13.07
CA ILE A 61 30.40 -58.67 11.71
C ILE A 61 31.38 -57.83 10.90
N PHE A 62 31.82 -58.34 9.74
CA PHE A 62 32.77 -57.68 8.83
C PHE A 62 32.10 -57.27 7.52
N GLY A 63 32.78 -56.44 6.73
CA GLY A 63 32.34 -56.01 5.39
C GLY A 63 31.26 -54.93 5.35
N LEU A 64 30.86 -54.36 6.50
CA LEU A 64 29.92 -53.25 6.57
C LEU A 64 30.50 -51.98 5.95
N LYS A 65 29.66 -51.25 5.22
CA LYS A 65 29.96 -50.01 4.51
C LYS A 65 29.23 -48.83 5.15
N ALA A 66 29.58 -47.60 4.77
CA ALA A 66 28.96 -46.39 5.32
C ALA A 66 27.42 -46.38 5.24
N VAL A 67 26.86 -46.91 4.15
CA VAL A 67 25.40 -47.03 3.94
C VAL A 67 24.70 -47.95 4.94
N ASP A 68 25.43 -48.86 5.58
CA ASP A 68 24.87 -49.78 6.56
C ASP A 68 24.71 -49.12 7.93
N PHE A 69 25.38 -47.98 8.16
CA PHE A 69 25.39 -47.28 9.43
C PHE A 69 24.44 -46.07 9.43
N SER A 70 23.91 -45.76 10.60
CA SER A 70 23.16 -44.54 10.87
C SER A 70 23.72 -43.84 12.10
N ALA A 71 23.89 -42.52 12.05
CA ALA A 71 24.25 -41.72 13.21
C ALA A 71 23.05 -40.87 13.65
N THR A 72 22.78 -40.83 14.96
CA THR A 72 21.79 -39.91 15.53
C THR A 72 22.31 -39.29 16.81
N GLN A 73 22.05 -38.01 17.05
CA GLN A 73 22.46 -37.31 18.26
C GLN A 73 21.39 -36.30 18.67
N TYR A 74 20.90 -36.39 19.91
CA TYR A 74 19.76 -35.59 20.39
C TYR A 74 18.52 -35.62 19.46
N GLY A 75 18.29 -36.74 18.76
CA GLY A 75 17.18 -36.88 17.80
C GLY A 75 17.47 -36.38 16.39
N ARG A 76 18.58 -35.63 16.17
CA ARG A 76 19.04 -35.24 14.83
C ARG A 76 19.57 -36.47 14.09
N LYS A 77 19.20 -36.61 12.82
CA LYS A 77 19.78 -37.64 11.94
C LYS A 77 21.05 -37.10 11.29
N GLY A 78 22.15 -37.79 11.50
CA GLY A 78 23.44 -37.51 10.88
C GLY A 78 23.64 -38.35 9.64
N VAL A 79 24.54 -37.89 8.79
CA VAL A 79 25.05 -38.61 7.63
C VAL A 79 26.36 -39.27 8.01
N VAL A 80 26.45 -40.58 7.84
CA VAL A 80 27.72 -41.30 7.97
C VAL A 80 28.52 -41.05 6.69
N THR A 81 29.62 -40.31 6.82
CA THR A 81 30.43 -39.85 5.69
C THR A 81 31.43 -40.91 5.24
N SER A 82 31.95 -41.70 6.16
CA SER A 82 32.77 -42.87 5.83
C SER A 82 32.81 -43.88 6.97
N VAL A 83 33.04 -45.13 6.60
CA VAL A 83 33.26 -46.25 7.52
C VAL A 83 34.42 -47.06 7.01
N GLN A 84 35.39 -47.31 7.87
CA GLN A 84 36.56 -48.14 7.55
C GLN A 84 36.77 -49.20 8.63
N PRO A 85 37.05 -50.46 8.26
CA PRO A 85 37.55 -51.44 9.22
C PRO A 85 38.78 -50.89 9.94
N PHE A 86 38.86 -51.11 11.24
CA PHE A 86 39.99 -50.66 12.03
C PHE A 86 41.29 -51.37 11.63
N SER A 87 41.22 -52.54 10.97
CA SER A 87 42.39 -53.17 10.33
C SER A 87 43.02 -52.34 9.21
N GLU A 88 42.25 -51.48 8.55
CA GLU A 88 42.67 -50.74 7.35
C GLU A 88 42.91 -49.23 7.61
N ASN A 89 42.38 -48.70 8.72
CA ASN A 89 42.40 -47.26 9.01
C ASN A 89 43.76 -46.75 9.54
N GLN A 90 44.53 -46.01 8.73
CA GLN A 90 45.82 -45.44 9.18
C GLN A 90 45.68 -44.18 10.04
N ASP A 91 44.48 -43.60 10.16
CA ASP A 91 44.25 -42.35 10.89
C ASP A 91 44.19 -42.51 12.41
N VAL A 92 43.94 -43.73 12.89
CA VAL A 92 43.73 -44.04 14.31
C VAL A 92 44.71 -45.14 14.74
N PRO A 93 45.76 -44.79 15.51
CA PRO A 93 46.74 -45.74 16.06
C PRO A 93 46.14 -46.80 16.97
N ARG A 94 46.71 -48.01 16.99
CA ARG A 94 46.52 -48.97 18.09
C ARG A 94 47.73 -48.95 18.99
N HIS A 95 47.48 -48.86 20.29
CA HIS A 95 48.53 -48.99 21.28
C HIS A 95 48.45 -50.36 21.95
N ILE A 96 49.47 -51.20 21.77
CA ILE A 96 49.50 -52.59 22.26
C ILE A 96 50.66 -52.74 23.25
N VAL A 97 50.34 -53.19 24.46
CA VAL A 97 51.34 -53.58 25.46
C VAL A 97 51.28 -55.10 25.64
N LEU A 98 52.32 -55.80 25.21
CA LEU A 98 52.42 -57.26 25.25
C LEU A 98 53.36 -57.68 26.39
N ILE A 99 52.87 -58.46 27.33
CA ILE A 99 53.58 -58.90 28.52
C ILE A 99 53.80 -60.40 28.38
N LEU A 100 55.05 -60.82 28.31
CA LEU A 100 55.44 -62.19 27.98
C LEU A 100 56.29 -62.78 29.10
N ASP A 101 55.78 -63.85 29.69
CA ASP A 101 56.52 -64.65 30.66
C ASP A 101 57.66 -65.43 29.97
N ASN A 102 58.90 -65.04 30.25
CA ASN A 102 60.14 -65.68 29.77
C ASN A 102 60.86 -66.44 30.90
N SER A 103 60.12 -66.95 31.88
CA SER A 103 60.69 -67.77 32.96
C SER A 103 61.10 -69.18 32.49
N PHE A 104 62.00 -69.82 33.23
CA PHE A 104 62.57 -71.13 32.90
C PHE A 104 61.52 -72.24 32.74
N SER A 105 60.35 -72.13 33.40
CA SER A 105 59.26 -73.11 33.24
C SER A 105 58.71 -73.19 31.80
N MET A 106 58.89 -72.13 31.00
CA MET A 106 58.55 -72.13 29.58
C MET A 106 59.42 -73.07 28.75
N GLU A 107 60.70 -73.18 29.12
CA GLU A 107 61.65 -74.10 28.50
C GLU A 107 61.33 -75.55 28.89
N GLU A 108 61.08 -75.80 30.19
CA GLU A 108 60.68 -77.11 30.70
C GLU A 108 59.40 -77.64 30.02
N ARG A 109 58.47 -76.74 29.69
CA ARG A 109 57.20 -77.08 29.04
C ARG A 109 57.29 -77.21 27.53
N LYS A 110 58.47 -77.00 26.93
CA LYS A 110 58.72 -77.04 25.48
C LYS A 110 57.76 -76.15 24.67
N ALA A 111 57.27 -75.07 25.27
CA ALA A 111 56.22 -74.22 24.70
C ALA A 111 56.75 -72.97 23.99
N ILE A 112 58.05 -72.67 24.11
CA ILE A 112 58.69 -71.46 23.56
C ILE A 112 58.44 -71.32 22.05
N LYS A 113 58.64 -72.40 21.27
CA LYS A 113 58.42 -72.37 19.82
C LYS A 113 56.98 -72.02 19.47
N SER A 114 56.01 -72.64 20.15
CA SER A 114 54.58 -72.42 19.95
C SER A 114 54.14 -71.03 20.42
N LEU A 115 54.73 -70.51 21.49
CA LEU A 115 54.53 -69.14 21.97
C LEU A 115 55.04 -68.12 20.96
N LEU A 116 56.31 -68.22 20.53
CA LEU A 116 56.90 -67.29 19.56
C LEU A 116 56.13 -67.31 18.23
N THR A 117 55.66 -68.49 17.79
CA THR A 117 54.77 -68.61 16.63
C THR A 117 53.44 -67.89 16.86
N GLY A 118 52.84 -68.01 18.05
CA GLY A 118 51.62 -67.27 18.39
C GLY A 118 51.83 -65.76 18.47
N VAL A 119 52.92 -65.30 19.08
CA VAL A 119 53.28 -63.88 19.12
C VAL A 119 53.47 -63.35 17.69
N ASP A 120 54.11 -64.10 16.80
CA ASP A 120 54.23 -63.72 15.38
C ASP A 120 52.88 -63.54 14.69
N GLU A 121 51.88 -64.39 14.96
CA GLU A 121 50.52 -64.22 14.44
C GLU A 121 49.88 -62.88 14.88
N LEU A 122 50.15 -62.43 16.11
CA LEU A 122 49.70 -61.14 16.58
C LEU A 122 50.49 -59.99 15.92
N LEU A 123 51.81 -60.13 15.81
CA LEU A 123 52.70 -59.13 15.22
C LEU A 123 52.46 -58.92 13.72
N LYS A 124 52.01 -59.95 12.98
CA LYS A 124 51.57 -59.84 11.58
C LYS A 124 50.45 -58.83 11.37
N THR A 125 49.69 -58.52 12.42
CA THR A 125 48.59 -57.56 12.33
C THR A 125 49.03 -56.12 12.52
N VAL A 126 50.25 -55.85 13.02
CA VAL A 126 50.74 -54.50 13.37
C VAL A 126 50.90 -53.65 12.11
N ARG A 127 50.43 -52.41 12.18
CA ARG A 127 50.41 -51.42 11.09
C ARG A 127 51.45 -50.32 11.37
N PRO A 128 51.87 -49.55 10.36
CA PRO A 128 52.80 -48.43 10.56
C PRO A 128 52.33 -47.39 11.58
N ALA A 129 51.01 -47.15 11.65
CA ALA A 129 50.40 -46.22 12.60
C ALA A 129 50.29 -46.76 14.04
N ASP A 130 50.57 -48.05 14.28
CA ASP A 130 50.43 -48.64 15.62
C ASP A 130 51.68 -48.46 16.47
N ASP A 131 51.52 -48.56 17.80
CA ASP A 131 52.59 -48.54 18.78
C ASP A 131 52.57 -49.85 19.59
N VAL A 132 53.65 -50.64 19.53
CA VAL A 132 53.76 -51.91 20.27
C VAL A 132 54.89 -51.83 21.29
N GLN A 133 54.58 -52.20 22.52
CA GLN A 133 55.54 -52.28 23.62
C GLN A 133 55.53 -53.69 24.20
N ILE A 134 56.69 -54.35 24.21
CA ILE A 134 56.86 -55.70 24.75
C ILE A 134 57.56 -55.60 26.10
N VAL A 135 57.01 -56.30 27.09
CA VAL A 135 57.53 -56.42 28.46
C VAL A 135 57.87 -57.87 28.71
N VAL A 136 59.13 -58.16 29.02
CA VAL A 136 59.64 -59.49 29.43
C VAL A 136 60.35 -59.36 30.78
N PHE A 137 60.51 -60.45 31.52
CA PHE A 137 61.13 -60.43 32.84
C PHE A 137 62.67 -60.49 32.77
N ASP A 138 63.35 -59.85 33.71
CA ASP A 138 64.82 -59.86 33.83
C ASP A 138 65.24 -59.84 35.30
N ASN A 139 65.88 -60.93 35.77
CA ASN A 139 66.34 -61.05 37.15
C ASN A 139 67.72 -60.41 37.42
N LYS A 140 68.38 -59.87 36.40
CA LYS A 140 69.72 -59.24 36.48
C LYS A 140 69.66 -57.71 36.39
N LYS A 141 68.64 -57.16 35.75
CA LYS A 141 68.47 -55.70 35.55
C LYS A 141 67.11 -55.24 36.03
N THR A 142 67.06 -54.00 36.53
CA THR A 142 65.80 -53.32 36.84
C THR A 142 65.57 -52.13 35.92
N VAL A 143 64.30 -51.77 35.73
CA VAL A 143 63.86 -50.55 35.04
C VAL A 143 62.94 -49.77 35.97
N ASN A 144 63.17 -48.46 36.09
CA ASN A 144 62.30 -47.58 36.87
C ASN A 144 61.04 -47.18 36.09
N LEU A 145 59.87 -47.66 36.53
CA LEU A 145 58.56 -47.30 35.97
C LEU A 145 57.55 -47.07 37.09
N GLY A 146 56.76 -45.99 36.98
CA GLY A 146 55.77 -45.64 37.99
C GLY A 146 56.37 -45.36 39.38
N GLY A 147 57.63 -44.91 39.43
CA GLY A 147 58.36 -44.67 40.68
C GLY A 147 58.82 -45.94 41.41
N ARG A 148 58.89 -47.08 40.72
CA ARG A 148 59.30 -48.38 41.27
C ARG A 148 60.39 -49.00 40.40
N GLU A 149 61.36 -49.66 41.03
CA GLU A 149 62.35 -50.51 40.34
C GLU A 149 61.71 -51.87 40.05
N LEU A 150 61.63 -52.25 38.77
CA LEU A 150 60.94 -53.45 38.31
C LEU A 150 61.92 -54.37 37.54
N HIS A 151 61.83 -55.68 37.76
CA HIS A 151 62.73 -56.72 37.23
C HIS A 151 62.29 -57.17 35.83
N LEU A 152 62.48 -56.28 34.84
CA LEU A 152 61.96 -56.46 33.50
C LEU A 152 62.80 -55.72 32.44
N GLN A 153 62.61 -56.12 31.19
CA GLN A 153 63.04 -55.36 30.02
C GLN A 153 61.80 -54.93 29.23
N THR A 154 61.83 -53.70 28.72
CA THR A 154 60.81 -53.18 27.82
C THR A 154 61.41 -52.83 26.47
N PHE A 155 60.71 -53.16 25.39
CA PHE A 155 61.09 -52.76 24.04
C PHE A 155 59.90 -52.17 23.30
N LYS A 156 60.12 -51.05 22.61
CA LYS A 156 59.09 -50.30 21.89
C LYS A 156 59.46 -50.26 20.41
N SER A 157 58.56 -50.69 19.54
CA SER A 157 58.71 -50.56 18.09
C SER A 157 57.34 -50.69 17.40
N ASN A 158 57.23 -50.17 16.19
CA ASN A 158 56.11 -50.43 15.28
C ASN A 158 56.50 -51.34 14.11
N GLN A 159 57.75 -51.84 14.09
CA GLN A 159 58.27 -52.73 13.06
C GLN A 159 58.19 -54.19 13.52
N PRO A 160 57.39 -55.05 12.86
CA PRO A 160 57.27 -56.46 13.23
C PRO A 160 58.61 -57.21 13.24
N ALA A 161 59.56 -56.83 12.38
CA ALA A 161 60.89 -57.43 12.34
C ALA A 161 61.69 -57.18 13.64
N GLU A 162 61.72 -55.94 14.13
CA GLU A 162 62.42 -55.57 15.37
C GLU A 162 61.76 -56.22 16.60
N LEU A 163 60.43 -56.28 16.63
CA LEU A 163 59.67 -56.92 17.70
C LEU A 163 59.93 -58.45 17.75
N ARG A 164 60.05 -59.10 16.58
CA ARG A 164 60.45 -60.52 16.49
C ARG A 164 61.87 -60.76 16.98
N GLU A 165 62.80 -59.88 16.61
CA GLU A 165 64.19 -60.00 17.04
C GLU A 165 64.30 -59.86 18.56
N PHE A 166 63.64 -58.87 19.14
CA PHE A 166 63.60 -58.68 20.59
C PHE A 166 63.01 -59.90 21.32
N THR A 167 61.87 -60.41 20.85
CA THR A 167 61.23 -61.59 21.47
C THR A 167 62.07 -62.84 21.32
N ALA A 168 62.63 -63.11 20.14
CA ALA A 168 63.53 -64.24 19.93
C ALA A 168 64.75 -64.19 20.86
N LYS A 169 65.35 -63.00 21.05
CA LYS A 169 66.47 -62.81 21.98
C LYS A 169 66.06 -63.04 23.44
N ALA A 170 64.90 -62.53 23.85
CA ALA A 170 64.38 -62.70 25.21
C ALA A 170 64.20 -64.18 25.59
N TYR A 171 63.83 -65.05 24.64
CA TYR A 171 63.66 -66.48 24.86
C TYR A 171 64.89 -67.33 24.50
N GLY A 172 65.87 -66.80 23.77
CA GLY A 172 67.12 -67.51 23.43
C GLY A 172 68.24 -67.30 24.44
N GLU A 173 68.42 -66.06 24.92
CA GLU A 173 69.51 -65.67 25.83
C GLU A 173 69.00 -65.05 27.14
N GLY A 174 67.73 -64.67 27.18
CA GLY A 174 67.12 -63.89 28.26
C GLY A 174 66.22 -64.66 29.22
N ILE A 175 66.22 -66.00 29.19
CA ILE A 175 65.38 -66.81 30.10
C ILE A 175 65.80 -66.55 31.54
N THR A 176 64.82 -66.25 32.39
CA THR A 176 65.02 -65.97 33.82
C THR A 176 64.59 -67.16 34.69
N SER A 177 65.29 -67.42 35.79
CA SER A 177 64.90 -68.44 36.78
C SER A 177 63.78 -67.99 37.72
N LYS A 178 63.26 -66.77 37.56
CA LYS A 178 62.25 -66.13 38.44
C LYS A 178 61.08 -65.57 37.63
N THR A 179 59.90 -65.51 38.24
CA THR A 179 58.64 -65.04 37.61
C THR A 179 58.15 -63.75 38.27
N PHE A 180 58.04 -62.67 37.48
CA PHE A 180 57.69 -61.30 37.90
C PHE A 180 56.42 -60.78 37.22
N LEU A 181 55.36 -61.60 37.22
CA LEU A 181 54.10 -61.33 36.52
C LEU A 181 53.40 -60.05 37.00
N TYR A 182 53.32 -59.79 38.31
CA TYR A 182 52.68 -58.58 38.81
C TYR A 182 53.48 -57.31 38.49
N GLU A 183 54.82 -57.38 38.52
CA GLU A 183 55.69 -56.27 38.06
C GLU A 183 55.51 -56.00 36.57
N GLY A 184 55.45 -57.04 35.74
CA GLY A 184 55.18 -56.91 34.31
C GLY A 184 53.82 -56.26 34.04
N MET A 185 52.75 -56.73 34.72
CA MET A 185 51.40 -56.16 34.59
C MET A 185 51.33 -54.71 35.07
N PHE A 186 51.98 -54.37 36.17
CA PHE A 186 52.06 -52.99 36.65
C PHE A 186 52.80 -52.09 35.66
N ALA A 187 53.94 -52.53 35.14
CA ALA A 187 54.69 -51.80 34.10
C ALA A 187 53.80 -51.55 32.88
N GLY A 188 53.05 -52.57 32.44
CA GLY A 188 52.15 -52.41 31.31
C GLY A 188 51.09 -51.33 31.53
N LEU A 189 50.51 -51.25 32.73
CA LEU A 189 49.56 -50.19 33.09
C LEU A 189 50.22 -48.79 33.10
N GLU A 190 51.44 -48.66 33.60
CA GLU A 190 52.19 -47.40 33.57
C GLU A 190 52.53 -46.95 32.14
N LEU A 191 52.79 -47.90 31.23
CA LEU A 191 52.98 -47.61 29.81
C LEU A 191 51.66 -47.15 29.17
N LEU A 192 50.53 -47.78 29.51
CA LEU A 192 49.20 -47.34 29.05
C LEU A 192 48.82 -45.93 29.51
N LYS A 193 49.24 -45.50 30.71
CA LYS A 193 49.00 -44.13 31.22
C LYS A 193 49.64 -43.06 30.34
N LYS A 194 50.74 -43.38 29.66
CA LYS A 194 51.47 -42.47 28.77
C LYS A 194 50.86 -42.38 27.37
N MET A 195 49.89 -43.23 27.05
CA MET A 195 49.24 -43.29 25.73
C MET A 195 47.93 -42.49 25.72
N PRO A 196 47.52 -41.90 24.56
CA PRO A 196 46.32 -41.07 24.47
C PRO A 196 45.04 -41.81 24.92
N ALA A 197 44.32 -41.22 25.88
CA ALA A 197 43.09 -41.83 26.42
C ALA A 197 41.89 -41.79 25.47
N THR A 198 41.98 -41.02 24.37
CA THR A 198 41.01 -40.93 23.28
C THR A 198 41.29 -41.93 22.15
N GLU A 199 42.36 -42.72 22.26
CA GLU A 199 42.75 -43.74 21.29
C GLU A 199 42.65 -45.16 21.86
N PRO A 200 42.55 -46.19 21.01
CA PRO A 200 42.41 -47.58 21.44
C PRO A 200 43.69 -48.15 22.05
N ARG A 201 43.58 -48.66 23.28
CA ARG A 201 44.70 -49.19 24.08
C ARG A 201 44.43 -50.64 24.49
N PHE A 202 45.39 -51.52 24.24
CA PHE A 202 45.31 -52.95 24.45
C PHE A 202 46.47 -53.44 25.32
N MET A 203 46.17 -54.27 26.30
CA MET A 203 47.13 -54.97 27.14
C MET A 203 46.95 -56.47 26.93
N VAL A 204 48.00 -57.17 26.50
CA VAL A 204 47.98 -58.61 26.27
C VAL A 204 48.97 -59.25 27.23
N VAL A 205 48.51 -60.17 28.07
CA VAL A 205 49.32 -60.82 29.10
C VAL A 205 49.41 -62.31 28.83
N PHE A 206 50.61 -62.85 28.73
CA PHE A 206 50.88 -64.27 28.63
C PHE A 206 51.67 -64.74 29.84
N SER A 207 51.21 -65.80 30.51
CA SER A 207 51.96 -66.44 31.60
C SER A 207 51.66 -67.93 31.74
N ASP A 208 52.68 -68.71 32.09
CA ASP A 208 52.59 -70.16 32.34
C ASP A 208 52.70 -70.54 33.83
N GLY A 209 52.98 -69.58 34.71
CA GLY A 209 53.18 -69.79 36.14
C GLY A 209 52.61 -68.65 37.01
N GLU A 210 52.34 -68.95 38.28
CA GLU A 210 51.94 -67.92 39.24
C GLU A 210 53.07 -66.91 39.50
N ASP A 211 52.72 -65.72 39.98
CA ASP A 211 53.73 -64.76 40.42
C ASP A 211 54.42 -65.23 41.71
N LEU A 212 55.73 -65.45 41.64
CA LEU A 212 56.52 -65.93 42.78
C LEU A 212 57.49 -64.89 43.32
N ASN A 213 57.88 -63.89 42.52
CA ASN A 213 59.03 -63.03 42.83
C ASN A 213 58.76 -61.54 42.78
N SER A 214 57.55 -61.07 42.41
CA SER A 214 57.26 -59.63 42.41
C SER A 214 57.32 -59.03 43.82
N ALA A 215 57.83 -57.80 43.92
CA ALA A 215 57.92 -57.05 45.16
C ALA A 215 56.56 -56.65 45.76
N PHE A 216 55.46 -56.84 45.02
CA PHE A 216 54.10 -56.53 45.44
C PHE A 216 53.08 -57.53 44.90
N LYS A 217 51.87 -57.49 45.47
CA LYS A 217 50.76 -58.40 45.16
C LYS A 217 49.71 -57.75 44.23
N SER A 218 48.72 -58.54 43.85
CA SER A 218 47.70 -58.24 42.83
C SER A 218 46.85 -56.99 43.09
N GLU A 219 46.77 -56.53 44.34
CA GLU A 219 46.01 -55.35 44.75
C GLU A 219 46.60 -54.06 44.16
N VAL A 220 47.93 -53.98 44.05
CA VAL A 220 48.64 -52.84 43.47
C VAL A 220 48.34 -52.73 41.97
N VAL A 221 48.35 -53.86 41.27
CA VAL A 221 47.98 -53.95 39.86
C VAL A 221 46.51 -53.53 39.65
N SER A 222 45.62 -54.01 40.52
CA SER A 222 44.19 -53.65 40.48
C SER A 222 43.96 -52.15 40.70
N LYS A 223 44.67 -51.53 41.64
CA LYS A 223 44.58 -50.09 41.92
C LYS A 223 45.14 -49.26 40.76
N SER A 224 46.30 -49.64 40.21
CA SER A 224 46.87 -48.93 39.05
C SER A 224 45.96 -49.03 37.82
N ALA A 225 45.25 -50.15 37.62
CA ALA A 225 44.31 -50.31 36.52
C ALA A 225 43.10 -49.37 36.62
N GLN A 226 42.63 -49.04 37.83
CA GLN A 226 41.54 -48.08 38.02
C GLN A 226 41.93 -46.65 37.61
N GLU A 227 43.22 -46.33 37.61
CA GLU A 227 43.75 -45.03 37.19
C GLU A 227 43.86 -44.92 35.66
N VAL A 228 43.81 -46.04 34.91
CA VAL A 228 43.85 -46.06 33.45
C VAL A 228 42.43 -45.98 32.87
N LYS A 229 42.06 -44.81 32.34
CA LYS A 229 40.72 -44.58 31.78
C LYS A 229 40.47 -45.33 30.46
N GLY A 230 39.92 -46.53 30.49
CA GLY A 230 39.44 -47.22 29.29
C GLY A 230 40.58 -47.81 28.45
N PHE A 231 40.75 -49.13 28.58
CA PHE A 231 41.64 -49.97 27.79
C PHE A 231 41.06 -51.40 27.74
N TYR A 232 41.61 -52.25 26.89
CA TYR A 232 41.21 -53.65 26.73
C TYR A 232 42.30 -54.57 27.28
N ALA A 233 41.97 -55.43 28.23
CA ALA A 233 42.90 -56.41 28.80
C ALA A 233 42.60 -57.83 28.33
N TYR A 234 43.56 -58.44 27.65
CA TYR A 234 43.51 -59.82 27.16
C TYR A 234 44.57 -60.67 27.88
N ALA A 235 44.19 -61.84 28.38
CA ALA A 235 45.14 -62.72 29.07
C ALA A 235 45.15 -64.14 28.47
N ILE A 236 46.33 -64.75 28.38
CA ILE A 236 46.55 -66.12 27.93
C ILE A 236 47.20 -66.86 29.10
N ASP A 237 46.41 -67.74 29.71
CA ASP A 237 46.81 -68.54 30.85
C ASP A 237 47.27 -69.92 30.39
N TYR A 238 48.57 -70.18 30.49
CA TYR A 238 49.22 -71.46 30.22
C TYR A 238 49.63 -72.21 31.50
N MET A 239 49.01 -71.90 32.65
CA MET A 239 49.29 -72.56 33.94
C MET A 239 48.69 -73.98 33.99
N LYS A 240 49.26 -74.88 34.82
CA LYS A 240 48.86 -76.30 34.91
C LYS A 240 47.39 -76.54 35.32
N ASN A 241 46.77 -75.56 35.99
CA ASN A 241 45.39 -75.69 36.48
C ASN A 241 44.39 -75.89 35.33
N THR A 242 43.28 -76.60 35.58
CA THR A 242 42.24 -76.84 34.55
C THR A 242 41.32 -75.63 34.35
N SER A 243 41.23 -74.73 35.32
CA SER A 243 40.54 -73.44 35.22
C SER A 243 41.51 -72.29 34.94
N THR A 244 40.96 -71.15 34.54
CA THR A 244 41.72 -69.90 34.41
C THR A 244 42.11 -69.34 35.78
N ASP A 245 43.21 -68.59 35.84
CA ASP A 245 43.62 -67.84 37.02
C ASP A 245 42.52 -66.85 37.45
N LYS A 246 42.23 -66.83 38.76
CA LYS A 246 41.14 -66.03 39.32
C LYS A 246 41.41 -64.52 39.21
N PHE A 247 42.65 -64.11 39.41
CA PHE A 247 43.02 -62.69 39.34
C PHE A 247 42.96 -62.19 37.90
N MET A 248 43.62 -62.87 36.95
CA MET A 248 43.61 -62.49 35.54
C MET A 248 42.20 -62.55 34.95
N THR A 249 41.36 -63.50 35.38
CA THR A 249 39.93 -63.54 34.99
C THR A 249 39.20 -62.27 35.44
N LYS A 250 39.33 -61.88 36.72
CA LYS A 250 38.70 -60.66 37.25
C LYS A 250 39.27 -59.41 36.58
N PHE A 251 40.58 -59.34 36.40
CA PHE A 251 41.28 -58.21 35.79
C PHE A 251 40.84 -57.97 34.35
N THR A 252 40.79 -59.01 33.52
CA THR A 252 40.37 -58.90 32.12
C THR A 252 38.90 -58.50 31.99
N LEU A 253 38.01 -59.08 32.80
CA LEU A 253 36.57 -58.73 32.82
C LEU A 253 36.31 -57.28 33.25
N GLN A 254 37.06 -56.77 34.24
CA GLN A 254 36.94 -55.39 34.70
C GLN A 254 37.46 -54.38 33.66
N ASN A 255 38.36 -54.80 32.78
CA ASN A 255 39.01 -53.96 31.78
C ASN A 255 38.65 -54.38 30.34
N ARG A 256 37.35 -54.62 30.10
CA ARG A 256 36.72 -54.77 28.77
C ARG A 256 37.28 -55.88 27.87
N GLY A 257 38.05 -56.83 28.40
CA GLY A 257 38.59 -57.92 27.61
C GLY A 257 38.22 -59.28 28.17
N GLN A 258 39.06 -60.28 27.91
CA GLN A 258 38.78 -61.67 28.25
C GLN A 258 40.07 -62.47 28.44
N ILE A 259 39.94 -63.64 29.05
CA ILE A 259 41.01 -64.59 29.29
C ILE A 259 40.80 -65.87 28.49
N TRP A 260 41.87 -66.45 27.96
CA TRP A 260 41.87 -67.76 27.31
C TRP A 260 42.74 -68.72 28.10
N LYS A 261 42.24 -69.94 28.29
CA LYS A 261 43.02 -71.05 28.84
C LYS A 261 43.72 -71.80 27.71
N ALA A 262 45.04 -71.83 27.75
CA ALA A 262 45.86 -72.69 26.89
C ALA A 262 46.09 -74.03 27.61
N THR A 263 45.40 -75.08 27.17
CA THR A 263 45.52 -76.42 27.79
C THR A 263 46.69 -77.24 27.24
N SER A 264 47.29 -76.80 26.13
CA SER A 264 48.51 -77.36 25.52
C SER A 264 49.18 -76.30 24.65
N ASP A 265 50.45 -76.50 24.33
CA ASP A 265 51.23 -75.63 23.44
C ASP A 265 50.58 -75.52 22.04
N SER A 266 49.96 -76.60 21.54
CA SER A 266 49.24 -76.62 20.25
C SER A 266 48.09 -75.63 20.15
N LYS A 267 47.55 -75.16 21.29
CA LYS A 267 46.45 -74.17 21.34
C LYS A 267 46.95 -72.73 21.29
N LEU A 268 48.22 -72.48 21.62
CA LEU A 268 48.76 -71.12 21.76
C LEU A 268 48.57 -70.30 20.49
N VAL A 269 48.95 -70.83 19.33
CA VAL A 269 48.81 -70.14 18.04
C VAL A 269 47.37 -69.70 17.78
N SER A 270 46.41 -70.61 17.94
CA SER A 270 44.98 -70.31 17.74
C SER A 270 44.41 -69.27 18.74
N ILE A 271 44.95 -69.24 19.96
CA ILE A 271 44.57 -68.27 20.99
C ILE A 271 45.13 -66.90 20.63
N PHE A 272 46.40 -66.79 20.23
CA PHE A 272 46.99 -65.51 19.79
C PHE A 272 46.29 -64.96 18.55
N GLN A 273 45.92 -65.80 17.58
CA GLN A 273 45.06 -65.40 16.46
C GLN A 273 43.70 -64.87 16.93
N SER A 274 43.12 -65.47 17.96
CA SER A 274 41.86 -64.98 18.57
C SER A 274 42.04 -63.64 19.26
N VAL A 275 43.15 -63.42 19.96
CA VAL A 275 43.50 -62.13 20.58
C VAL A 275 43.69 -61.06 19.49
N ALA A 276 44.45 -61.38 18.44
CA ALA A 276 44.70 -60.47 17.32
C ALA A 276 43.39 -60.08 16.62
N SER A 277 42.51 -61.06 16.36
CA SER A 277 41.17 -60.81 15.82
C SER A 277 40.34 -59.89 16.72
N LYS A 278 40.43 -60.05 18.05
CA LYS A 278 39.75 -59.17 19.02
C LYS A 278 40.27 -57.74 19.04
N MET A 279 41.47 -57.47 18.54
CA MET A 279 41.99 -56.10 18.43
C MET A 279 41.66 -55.42 17.10
N LEU A 280 41.12 -56.17 16.12
CA LEU A 280 40.92 -55.71 14.74
C LEU A 280 39.46 -55.47 14.33
N TYR A 281 38.48 -56.00 15.06
CA TYR A 281 37.07 -56.03 14.61
C TYR A 281 36.26 -54.74 14.83
N TYR A 282 36.94 -53.63 15.05
CA TYR A 282 36.30 -52.33 15.18
C TYR A 282 36.11 -51.64 13.82
N TYR A 283 35.25 -50.64 13.78
CA TYR A 283 35.06 -49.73 12.66
C TYR A 283 35.33 -48.31 13.11
N VAL A 284 36.04 -47.54 12.29
CA VAL A 284 36.14 -46.08 12.42
C VAL A 284 35.01 -45.48 11.58
N VAL A 285 34.06 -44.84 12.25
CA VAL A 285 32.86 -44.24 11.65
C VAL A 285 32.99 -42.73 11.71
N ASN A 286 33.07 -42.09 10.54
CA ASN A 286 32.98 -40.65 10.41
C ASN A 286 31.53 -40.25 10.13
N TYR A 287 31.04 -39.21 10.79
CA TYR A 287 29.66 -38.75 10.67
C TYR A 287 29.58 -37.22 10.78
N GLN A 288 28.53 -36.65 10.20
CA GLN A 288 28.24 -35.21 10.25
C GLN A 288 26.73 -34.95 10.36
N PHE A 289 26.34 -33.86 10.99
CA PHE A 289 24.93 -33.43 11.03
C PHE A 289 24.74 -32.22 10.11
N PRO A 290 23.93 -32.34 9.04
CA PRO A 290 23.72 -31.24 8.11
C PRO A 290 22.95 -30.10 8.79
N ILE A 291 23.30 -28.85 8.45
CA ILE A 291 22.48 -27.69 8.79
C ILE A 291 21.17 -27.79 8.01
N THR A 292 20.03 -27.54 8.66
CA THR A 292 18.73 -27.44 8.00
C THR A 292 18.02 -26.16 8.42
N GLY A 293 17.02 -25.73 7.64
CA GLY A 293 16.22 -24.58 8.00
C GLY A 293 15.18 -24.18 6.97
N THR A 294 14.38 -23.18 7.32
CA THR A 294 13.37 -22.56 6.46
C THR A 294 13.40 -21.05 6.64
N LEU A 295 13.04 -20.31 5.60
CA LEU A 295 12.93 -18.86 5.64
C LEU A 295 11.53 -18.44 5.19
N SER A 296 10.89 -17.58 5.98
CA SER A 296 9.66 -16.90 5.57
C SER A 296 9.83 -15.39 5.65
N VAL A 297 9.00 -14.68 4.91
CA VAL A 297 9.06 -13.21 4.79
C VAL A 297 7.66 -12.62 4.88
N THR A 298 7.56 -11.44 5.50
CA THR A 298 6.32 -10.66 5.58
C THR A 298 6.66 -9.19 5.30
N PRO A 299 5.86 -8.46 4.50
CA PRO A 299 4.67 -8.92 3.78
C PRO A 299 5.01 -9.78 2.54
N THR A 300 4.02 -10.51 2.02
CA THR A 300 4.14 -11.29 0.76
C THR A 300 3.89 -10.46 -0.49
N SER A 301 3.42 -9.23 -0.34
CA SER A 301 3.26 -8.26 -1.42
C SER A 301 3.50 -6.82 -0.95
N LEU A 302 4.15 -6.04 -1.80
CA LEU A 302 4.36 -4.61 -1.65
C LEU A 302 3.61 -3.88 -2.76
N THR A 303 3.06 -2.72 -2.45
CA THR A 303 2.38 -1.86 -3.42
C THR A 303 3.08 -0.51 -3.47
N ILE A 304 3.49 -0.12 -4.68
CA ILE A 304 4.04 1.20 -4.98
C ILE A 304 2.95 1.98 -5.70
N ASP A 305 2.48 3.04 -5.07
CA ASP A 305 1.50 3.97 -5.61
C ASP A 305 2.22 5.20 -6.17
N GLU A 306 2.04 5.47 -7.46
CA GLU A 306 2.51 6.70 -8.13
C GLU A 306 1.31 7.60 -8.46
N VAL A 307 1.41 8.89 -8.11
CA VAL A 307 0.48 9.92 -8.54
C VAL A 307 1.20 10.85 -9.53
N LYS A 308 0.71 10.87 -10.78
CA LYS A 308 1.26 11.67 -11.87
C LYS A 308 0.22 12.64 -12.41
N ILE A 309 0.50 13.94 -12.28
CA ILE A 309 -0.27 14.99 -12.93
C ILE A 309 0.35 15.22 -14.32
N MET A 310 -0.44 15.04 -15.38
CA MET A 310 0.06 15.25 -16.75
C MET A 310 0.43 16.72 -16.94
N GLY A 311 1.69 17.00 -17.26
CA GLY A 311 2.26 18.35 -17.34
C GLY A 311 3.10 18.79 -16.13
N SER A 312 3.09 18.03 -15.02
CA SER A 312 4.03 18.21 -13.91
C SER A 312 5.33 17.45 -14.17
N THR A 313 6.46 18.05 -13.75
CA THR A 313 7.80 17.48 -13.96
C THR A 313 8.18 16.39 -12.97
N SER A 314 7.46 16.22 -11.85
CA SER A 314 7.81 15.26 -10.80
C SER A 314 6.58 14.48 -10.31
N PRO A 315 6.46 13.18 -10.65
CA PRO A 315 5.45 12.32 -10.02
C PRO A 315 5.79 12.09 -8.55
N SER A 316 4.77 11.91 -7.72
CA SER A 316 4.96 11.50 -6.32
C SER A 316 4.77 10.00 -6.20
N THR A 317 5.72 9.31 -5.57
CA THR A 317 5.69 7.85 -5.38
C THR A 317 5.72 7.52 -3.89
N ARG A 318 5.00 6.47 -3.50
CA ARG A 318 4.99 5.94 -2.14
C ARG A 318 4.93 4.42 -2.18
N ILE A 319 5.57 3.77 -1.21
CA ILE A 319 5.44 2.33 -0.98
C ILE A 319 4.66 2.11 0.32
N ASN A 320 3.80 1.10 0.35
CA ASN A 320 2.94 0.81 1.51
C ASN A 320 3.73 0.40 2.77
N GLU A 321 4.88 -0.26 2.60
CA GLU A 321 5.74 -0.71 3.68
C GLU A 321 7.20 -0.68 3.22
N THR A 322 8.08 -0.14 4.06
CA THR A 322 9.51 0.01 3.74
C THR A 322 10.37 -1.07 4.38
N THR A 323 9.82 -1.87 5.29
CA THR A 323 10.57 -2.88 6.05
C THR A 323 9.95 -4.24 5.84
N MET A 324 10.77 -5.21 5.47
CA MET A 324 10.38 -6.62 5.38
C MET A 324 10.88 -7.36 6.62
N THR A 325 10.02 -8.17 7.23
CA THR A 325 10.39 -9.04 8.36
C THR A 325 10.72 -10.43 7.85
N LEU A 326 11.96 -10.86 8.07
CA LEU A 326 12.48 -12.19 7.80
C LEU A 326 12.36 -13.05 9.07
N ARG A 327 11.86 -14.27 8.93
CA ARG A 327 11.72 -15.24 10.02
C ARG A 327 12.46 -16.52 9.66
N PRO A 328 13.78 -16.59 9.95
CA PRO A 328 14.56 -17.79 9.75
C PRO A 328 14.29 -18.80 10.88
N VAL A 329 14.15 -20.07 10.53
CA VAL A 329 14.19 -21.19 11.47
C VAL A 329 15.36 -22.06 11.06
N VAL A 330 16.38 -22.16 11.91
CA VAL A 330 17.64 -22.84 11.59
C VAL A 330 17.93 -23.88 12.66
N ASP A 331 18.24 -25.10 12.23
CA ASP A 331 18.73 -26.18 13.09
C ASP A 331 20.16 -26.55 12.67
N SER A 332 21.12 -26.21 13.52
CA SER A 332 22.53 -26.59 13.39
C SER A 332 22.99 -27.32 14.64
N ALA A 333 23.66 -28.46 14.45
CA ALA A 333 24.28 -29.18 15.56
C ALA A 333 25.50 -28.48 16.16
N TYR A 334 26.14 -27.61 15.37
CA TYR A 334 27.42 -26.98 15.70
C TYR A 334 27.29 -25.49 16.01
N GLY A 335 26.07 -24.93 15.98
CA GLY A 335 25.83 -23.50 16.08
C GLY A 335 26.09 -22.77 14.75
N ILE A 336 25.48 -21.60 14.55
CA ILE A 336 25.72 -20.76 13.37
C ILE A 336 26.83 -19.77 13.70
N ALA A 337 27.85 -19.71 12.83
CA ALA A 337 28.96 -18.79 12.96
C ALA A 337 28.63 -17.43 12.34
N ARG A 338 28.06 -17.41 11.13
CA ARG A 338 27.69 -16.17 10.42
C ARG A 338 26.55 -16.39 9.46
N TRP A 339 25.88 -15.30 9.10
CA TRP A 339 24.78 -15.31 8.15
C TRP A 339 24.67 -14.01 7.35
N LYS A 340 24.10 -14.10 6.14
CA LYS A 340 23.82 -12.96 5.26
C LYS A 340 22.45 -13.13 4.59
N ALA A 341 21.53 -12.23 4.87
CA ALA A 341 20.26 -12.08 4.16
C ALA A 341 20.41 -11.11 2.98
N VAL A 342 19.85 -11.47 1.83
CA VAL A 342 19.87 -10.65 0.62
C VAL A 342 18.46 -10.61 0.04
N VAL A 343 17.99 -9.40 -0.25
CA VAL A 343 16.79 -9.13 -1.04
C VAL A 343 17.26 -8.63 -2.40
N SER A 344 16.80 -9.28 -3.47
CA SER A 344 17.21 -8.95 -4.84
C SER A 344 16.00 -8.92 -5.77
N ASN A 345 16.11 -8.21 -6.88
CA ASN A 345 15.15 -8.27 -7.98
C ASN A 345 15.81 -8.97 -9.19
N THR A 346 15.23 -8.85 -10.39
CA THR A 346 15.80 -9.51 -11.60
C THR A 346 17.07 -8.84 -12.15
N LYS A 347 17.44 -7.66 -11.64
CA LYS A 347 18.54 -6.82 -12.14
C LYS A 347 19.67 -6.64 -11.13
N GLU A 348 19.35 -6.54 -9.84
CA GLU A 348 20.30 -6.14 -8.80
C GLU A 348 19.93 -6.66 -7.40
N ASN A 349 20.88 -6.50 -6.46
CA ASN A 349 20.62 -6.63 -5.03
C ASN A 349 20.03 -5.32 -4.50
N VAL A 350 18.86 -5.41 -3.87
CA VAL A 350 18.08 -4.27 -3.40
C VAL A 350 18.46 -3.89 -1.98
N ALA A 351 18.66 -4.89 -1.11
CA ALA A 351 19.06 -4.69 0.28
C ALA A 351 19.79 -5.92 0.81
N GLU A 352 20.66 -5.73 1.80
CA GLU A 352 21.34 -6.83 2.50
C GLU A 352 21.46 -6.56 4.00
N LEU A 353 21.52 -7.63 4.77
CA LEU A 353 21.75 -7.63 6.20
C LEU A 353 22.63 -8.83 6.56
N ALA A 354 23.63 -8.65 7.42
CA ALA A 354 24.52 -9.73 7.84
C ALA A 354 24.74 -9.68 9.36
N GLY A 355 25.13 -10.82 9.93
CA GLY A 355 25.44 -10.93 11.35
C GLY A 355 26.32 -12.13 11.67
N GLU A 356 26.97 -12.05 12.82
CA GLU A 356 27.71 -13.14 13.45
C GLU A 356 26.79 -13.87 14.46
N GLY A 357 27.04 -15.16 14.69
CA GLY A 357 26.24 -16.02 15.56
C GLY A 357 24.90 -16.47 14.95
N ALA A 358 23.99 -16.95 15.80
CA ALA A 358 22.66 -17.35 15.36
C ALA A 358 21.80 -16.13 14.97
N PRO A 359 21.05 -16.16 13.85
CA PRO A 359 20.14 -15.09 13.49
C PRO A 359 19.02 -14.95 14.52
N ALA A 360 18.54 -13.72 14.72
CA ALA A 360 17.35 -13.47 15.53
C ALA A 360 16.11 -14.13 14.90
N ALA A 361 15.10 -14.44 15.73
CA ALA A 361 13.85 -15.04 15.27
C ALA A 361 13.07 -14.14 14.29
N GLU A 362 13.28 -12.82 14.40
CA GLU A 362 12.76 -11.81 13.48
C GLU A 362 13.87 -10.83 13.11
N LEU A 363 14.05 -10.60 11.82
CA LEU A 363 15.03 -9.65 11.27
C LEU A 363 14.32 -8.67 10.35
N GLY A 364 14.42 -7.38 10.63
CA GLY A 364 13.92 -6.32 9.76
C GLY A 364 14.94 -5.94 8.69
N ILE A 365 14.57 -5.97 7.42
CA ILE A 365 15.37 -5.44 6.31
C ILE A 365 14.63 -4.29 5.62
N THR A 366 15.26 -3.12 5.57
CA THR A 366 14.66 -1.92 5.01
C THR A 366 14.99 -1.79 3.53
N LEU A 367 13.96 -1.54 2.72
CA LEU A 367 14.07 -1.32 1.28
C LEU A 367 14.44 0.14 0.97
N PRO A 368 15.20 0.38 -0.12
CA PRO A 368 15.49 1.72 -0.58
C PRO A 368 14.23 2.43 -1.10
N THR A 369 14.10 3.73 -0.82
CA THR A 369 12.93 4.54 -1.19
C THR A 369 13.25 5.67 -2.18
N ASN A 370 14.47 5.70 -2.71
CA ASN A 370 14.98 6.72 -3.61
C ASN A 370 14.48 6.57 -5.06
N ASP A 371 14.24 5.35 -5.53
CA ASP A 371 13.73 5.08 -6.89
C ASP A 371 12.74 3.90 -6.92
N LEU A 372 11.56 4.14 -6.38
CA LEU A 372 10.47 3.16 -6.35
C LEU A 372 9.97 2.74 -7.76
N PRO A 373 9.89 3.62 -8.78
CA PRO A 373 9.54 3.20 -10.14
C PRO A 373 10.51 2.16 -10.71
N THR A 374 11.81 2.37 -10.58
CA THR A 374 12.81 1.40 -11.04
C THR A 374 12.74 0.11 -10.23
N LEU A 375 12.53 0.19 -8.92
CA LEU A 375 12.32 -0.98 -8.06
C LEU A 375 11.15 -1.84 -8.55
N ALA A 376 10.03 -1.21 -8.91
CA ALA A 376 8.86 -1.90 -9.46
C ALA A 376 9.09 -2.48 -10.86
N ALA A 377 9.79 -1.74 -11.72
CA ALA A 377 10.13 -2.17 -13.08
C ALA A 377 11.06 -3.39 -13.10
N ASN A 378 11.89 -3.55 -12.08
CA ASN A 378 12.85 -4.66 -11.96
C ASN A 378 12.22 -5.97 -11.42
N GLY A 379 10.90 -5.99 -11.17
CA GLY A 379 10.11 -7.18 -10.88
C GLY A 379 9.97 -7.53 -9.39
N ASN A 380 9.53 -8.76 -9.13
CA ASN A 380 9.31 -9.26 -7.76
C ASN A 380 10.63 -9.41 -6.99
N LEU A 381 10.55 -9.31 -5.66
CA LEU A 381 11.70 -9.43 -4.80
C LEU A 381 11.93 -10.89 -4.39
N ALA A 382 13.08 -11.42 -4.75
CA ALA A 382 13.60 -12.68 -4.22
C ALA A 382 14.29 -12.44 -2.88
N VAL A 383 14.08 -13.34 -1.94
CA VAL A 383 14.63 -13.24 -0.58
C VAL A 383 15.37 -14.52 -0.27
N ARG A 384 16.67 -14.39 0.03
CA ARG A 384 17.52 -15.52 0.41
C ARG A 384 18.36 -15.20 1.64
N MET A 385 18.74 -16.24 2.36
CA MET A 385 19.65 -16.16 3.49
C MET A 385 20.73 -17.23 3.36
N GLU A 386 21.99 -16.80 3.35
CA GLU A 386 23.17 -17.66 3.37
C GLU A 386 23.63 -17.82 4.82
N LEU A 387 23.87 -19.06 5.23
CA LEU A 387 24.26 -19.46 6.59
C LEU A 387 25.57 -20.24 6.52
N GLU A 388 26.43 -20.06 7.51
CA GLU A 388 27.63 -20.88 7.73
C GLU A 388 27.72 -21.30 9.21
N ASP A 389 27.85 -22.60 9.49
CA ASP A 389 28.05 -23.10 10.86
C ASP A 389 29.50 -22.98 11.33
N SER A 390 29.73 -23.28 12.61
CA SER A 390 31.06 -23.21 13.23
C SER A 390 32.08 -24.24 12.72
N ILE A 391 31.67 -25.19 11.87
CA ILE A 391 32.57 -26.15 11.22
C ILE A 391 32.68 -25.93 9.70
N GLY A 392 32.10 -24.84 9.18
CA GLY A 392 32.22 -24.40 7.79
C GLY A 392 31.18 -24.98 6.81
N GLN A 393 30.15 -25.67 7.28
CA GLN A 393 29.04 -26.08 6.41
C GLN A 393 28.22 -24.85 6.00
N LYS A 394 27.76 -24.82 4.75
CA LYS A 394 26.96 -23.71 4.20
C LYS A 394 25.55 -24.16 3.84
N LEU A 395 24.57 -23.30 4.09
CA LEU A 395 23.17 -23.49 3.71
C LEU A 395 22.58 -22.20 3.16
N THR A 396 21.89 -22.27 2.02
CA THR A 396 21.11 -21.15 1.49
C THR A 396 19.62 -21.44 1.66
N LEU A 397 18.94 -20.61 2.44
CA LEU A 397 17.49 -20.61 2.58
C LEU A 397 16.89 -19.62 1.58
N THR A 398 15.74 -19.96 1.01
CA THR A 398 14.96 -19.06 0.16
C THR A 398 13.54 -18.96 0.70
N ALA A 399 12.97 -17.75 0.65
CA ALA A 399 11.57 -17.51 0.92
C ALA A 399 10.77 -17.42 -0.40
N ALA A 400 9.44 -17.49 -0.30
CA ALA A 400 8.58 -17.19 -1.44
C ALA A 400 8.83 -15.75 -1.93
N PRO A 401 8.81 -15.49 -3.25
CA PRO A 401 9.01 -14.15 -3.78
C PRO A 401 7.96 -13.17 -3.25
N VAL A 402 8.39 -11.96 -2.91
CA VAL A 402 7.49 -10.87 -2.53
C VAL A 402 7.03 -10.14 -3.78
N ASN A 403 5.72 -10.12 -4.00
CA ASN A 403 5.13 -9.53 -5.19
C ASN A 403 5.19 -8.00 -5.12
N VAL A 404 5.75 -7.35 -6.14
CA VAL A 404 5.77 -5.87 -6.21
C VAL A 404 4.69 -5.42 -7.19
N LYS A 405 3.66 -4.74 -6.67
CA LYS A 405 2.56 -4.19 -7.46
C LYS A 405 2.78 -2.71 -7.70
N TYR A 406 2.85 -2.30 -8.96
CA TYR A 406 2.91 -0.89 -9.36
C TYR A 406 1.52 -0.38 -9.73
N VAL A 407 1.07 0.69 -9.08
CA VAL A 407 -0.24 1.29 -9.34
C VAL A 407 -0.05 2.78 -9.64
N GLN A 408 -0.37 3.16 -10.87
CA GLN A 408 -0.28 4.55 -11.32
C GLN A 408 -1.67 5.19 -11.34
N THR A 409 -1.81 6.30 -10.61
CA THR A 409 -2.93 7.23 -10.74
C THR A 409 -2.47 8.40 -11.61
N ARG A 410 -3.17 8.67 -12.71
CA ARG A 410 -2.90 9.84 -13.56
C ARG A 410 -4.15 10.67 -13.79
N ALA A 411 -3.98 11.97 -13.92
CA ALA A 411 -5.04 12.85 -14.38
C ALA A 411 -4.55 14.02 -15.23
N SER A 412 -5.43 14.50 -16.10
CA SER A 412 -5.27 15.75 -16.85
C SER A 412 -6.57 16.56 -16.85
N LEU A 413 -6.43 17.86 -17.08
CA LEU A 413 -7.52 18.82 -17.18
C LEU A 413 -7.28 19.74 -18.37
N THR A 414 -8.28 19.90 -19.22
CA THR A 414 -8.32 20.94 -20.27
C THR A 414 -9.64 21.68 -20.19
N VAL A 415 -9.64 22.97 -20.56
CA VAL A 415 -10.81 23.85 -20.48
C VAL A 415 -11.01 24.52 -21.84
N ALA A 416 -12.25 24.56 -22.29
CA ALA A 416 -12.66 25.22 -23.52
C ALA A 416 -13.86 26.15 -23.28
N PRO A 417 -13.97 27.28 -24.00
CA PRO A 417 -12.94 27.82 -24.89
C PRO A 417 -11.73 28.34 -24.09
N ALA A 418 -10.57 28.49 -24.75
CA ALA A 418 -9.36 29.07 -24.14
C ALA A 418 -9.42 30.60 -24.01
N ARG A 419 -10.43 31.23 -24.62
CA ARG A 419 -10.68 32.66 -24.60
C ARG A 419 -12.17 32.94 -24.63
N LEU A 420 -12.58 33.96 -23.90
CA LEU A 420 -13.92 34.53 -23.91
C LEU A 420 -13.84 35.99 -24.36
N MET A 421 -14.78 36.39 -25.21
CA MET A 421 -14.86 37.76 -25.72
C MET A 421 -16.08 38.46 -25.13
N ILE A 422 -15.82 39.57 -24.44
CA ILE A 422 -16.86 40.47 -23.91
C ILE A 422 -16.81 41.76 -24.70
N GLU A 423 -17.91 42.11 -25.36
CA GLU A 423 -18.01 43.30 -26.21
C GLU A 423 -19.04 44.28 -25.66
N GLU A 424 -18.72 45.56 -25.65
CA GLU A 424 -19.70 46.63 -25.48
C GLU A 424 -20.52 46.82 -26.75
N VAL A 425 -21.83 46.71 -26.61
CA VAL A 425 -22.83 46.82 -27.67
C VAL A 425 -23.67 48.07 -27.42
N LYS A 426 -23.86 48.88 -28.45
CA LYS A 426 -24.78 50.02 -28.43
C LYS A 426 -26.22 49.50 -28.46
N THR A 427 -26.93 49.63 -27.36
CA THR A 427 -28.31 49.16 -27.22
C THR A 427 -29.29 50.31 -27.35
N ILE A 428 -30.25 50.16 -28.25
CA ILE A 428 -31.41 51.03 -28.42
C ILE A 428 -32.62 50.25 -27.92
N ASP A 429 -33.15 50.63 -26.76
CA ASP A 429 -34.23 49.91 -26.10
C ASP A 429 -35.55 50.69 -26.22
N TYR A 430 -36.54 50.05 -26.83
CA TYR A 430 -37.92 50.51 -26.93
C TYR A 430 -38.77 49.72 -25.95
N SER A 431 -39.09 50.34 -24.83
CA SER A 431 -39.94 49.75 -23.80
C SER A 431 -41.39 50.22 -23.96
N PRO A 432 -42.39 49.32 -23.87
CA PRO A 432 -43.78 49.72 -23.96
C PRO A 432 -44.16 50.55 -22.74
N MET A 433 -45.02 51.54 -22.95
CA MET A 433 -45.59 52.31 -21.87
C MET A 433 -46.91 51.65 -21.44
N LEU A 434 -46.90 51.06 -20.25
CA LEU A 434 -48.11 50.46 -19.70
C LEU A 434 -48.93 51.59 -19.08
N ALA A 435 -49.95 52.08 -19.78
CA ALA A 435 -50.76 53.23 -19.37
C ALA A 435 -51.71 52.93 -18.19
N HIS A 436 -51.22 52.23 -17.16
CA HIS A 436 -51.91 51.78 -15.98
C HIS A 436 -51.10 52.13 -14.74
N ILE A 437 -51.73 52.65 -13.68
CA ILE A 437 -51.11 52.79 -12.36
C ILE A 437 -51.84 51.87 -11.39
N TYR A 438 -51.13 50.89 -10.82
CA TYR A 438 -51.71 49.88 -9.91
C TYR A 438 -51.80 50.34 -8.46
N PHE A 439 -52.82 49.87 -7.74
CA PHE A 439 -53.12 50.23 -6.35
C PHE A 439 -53.26 49.01 -5.43
N ALA A 440 -52.95 49.20 -4.15
CA ALA A 440 -53.21 48.20 -3.13
C ALA A 440 -54.72 48.03 -2.88
N LYS A 441 -55.09 46.85 -2.37
CA LYS A 441 -56.48 46.54 -2.02
C LYS A 441 -56.99 47.49 -0.93
N GLY A 442 -58.16 48.09 -1.16
CA GLY A 442 -58.80 49.08 -0.29
C GLY A 442 -58.14 50.46 -0.29
N ALA A 443 -57.00 50.65 -0.96
CA ALA A 443 -56.23 51.89 -0.91
C ALA A 443 -56.48 52.79 -2.13
N GLY A 444 -56.58 54.09 -1.87
CA GLY A 444 -56.65 55.16 -2.88
C GLY A 444 -55.30 55.81 -3.19
N GLU A 445 -54.27 55.51 -2.43
CA GLU A 445 -52.95 56.13 -2.55
C GLU A 445 -52.06 55.42 -3.58
N ILE A 446 -51.26 56.21 -4.32
CA ILE A 446 -50.28 55.69 -5.26
C ILE A 446 -49.22 54.90 -4.50
N LEU A 447 -48.92 53.69 -4.97
CA LEU A 447 -47.94 52.81 -4.33
C LEU A 447 -46.55 53.45 -4.28
N PRO A 448 -45.76 53.26 -3.20
CA PRO A 448 -44.42 53.83 -3.07
C PRO A 448 -43.42 53.43 -4.16
N ARG A 449 -43.70 52.35 -4.91
CA ARG A 449 -42.86 51.88 -6.02
C ARG A 449 -42.86 52.84 -7.23
N TYR A 450 -43.92 53.62 -7.41
CA TYR A 450 -43.96 54.65 -8.45
C TYR A 450 -43.18 55.85 -7.95
N VAL A 451 -42.16 56.25 -8.71
CA VAL A 451 -41.32 57.39 -8.37
C VAL A 451 -42.16 58.65 -8.49
N ARG A 452 -42.23 59.39 -7.38
CA ARG A 452 -42.95 60.65 -7.28
C ARG A 452 -41.99 61.70 -6.76
N PHE A 453 -41.96 62.85 -7.43
CA PHE A 453 -41.27 64.02 -6.90
C PHE A 453 -42.06 64.59 -5.74
N ILE A 454 -41.32 65.24 -4.85
CA ILE A 454 -41.84 65.89 -3.65
C ILE A 454 -42.20 67.35 -3.97
N SER A 455 -41.50 67.97 -4.93
CA SER A 455 -41.74 69.36 -5.33
C SER A 455 -41.70 69.56 -6.85
N PRO A 456 -42.37 70.62 -7.38
CA PRO A 456 -42.30 70.95 -8.80
C PRO A 456 -40.88 71.23 -9.32
N GLY A 457 -39.96 71.67 -8.46
CA GLY A 457 -38.58 71.97 -8.85
C GLY A 457 -37.82 70.76 -9.39
N GLU A 458 -38.17 69.54 -8.95
CA GLU A 458 -37.55 68.29 -9.39
C GLU A 458 -37.94 67.88 -10.81
N THR A 459 -38.97 68.50 -11.39
CA THR A 459 -39.33 68.29 -12.79
C THR A 459 -38.28 68.87 -13.75
N ALA A 460 -37.50 69.86 -13.28
CA ALA A 460 -36.43 70.48 -14.04
C ALA A 460 -35.28 69.47 -14.28
N GLY A 461 -35.02 69.16 -15.55
CA GLY A 461 -33.96 68.21 -15.93
C GLY A 461 -34.38 66.74 -15.95
N PHE A 462 -35.66 66.43 -15.73
CA PHE A 462 -36.17 65.07 -15.93
C PHE A 462 -36.10 64.68 -17.41
N GLU A 463 -35.43 63.57 -17.69
CA GLU A 463 -35.22 63.04 -19.03
C GLU A 463 -35.55 61.55 -19.06
N GLU A 464 -36.62 61.21 -19.76
CA GLU A 464 -37.14 59.83 -19.82
C GLU A 464 -36.16 58.81 -20.42
N HIS A 465 -35.22 59.25 -21.25
CA HIS A 465 -34.29 58.37 -21.98
C HIS A 465 -33.06 57.94 -21.15
N LYS A 466 -32.88 58.48 -19.93
CA LYS A 466 -31.78 58.12 -19.02
C LYS A 466 -31.98 56.77 -18.34
N PHE A 467 -33.23 56.31 -18.21
CA PHE A 467 -33.55 55.06 -17.54
C PHE A 467 -33.31 53.85 -18.44
N THR A 468 -32.88 52.74 -17.84
CA THR A 468 -32.54 51.49 -18.53
C THR A 468 -33.41 50.34 -18.02
N GLY A 469 -34.05 49.61 -18.93
CA GLY A 469 -34.94 48.51 -18.58
C GLY A 469 -36.39 48.92 -18.31
N THR A 470 -37.30 47.99 -18.62
CA THR A 470 -38.74 48.28 -18.73
C THR A 470 -39.41 48.63 -17.41
N LEU A 471 -39.12 47.93 -16.30
CA LEU A 471 -39.76 48.21 -15.00
C LEU A 471 -39.27 49.53 -14.38
N GLU A 472 -37.98 49.87 -14.52
CA GLU A 472 -37.47 51.15 -14.04
C GLU A 472 -38.18 52.31 -14.74
N LYS A 473 -38.30 52.22 -16.07
CA LYS A 473 -39.07 53.16 -16.89
C LYS A 473 -40.54 53.24 -16.47
N TYR A 474 -41.18 52.09 -16.27
CA TYR A 474 -42.58 52.02 -15.85
C TYR A 474 -42.83 52.70 -14.49
N TYR A 475 -41.92 52.52 -13.52
CA TYR A 475 -42.05 53.21 -12.24
C TYR A 475 -41.90 54.73 -12.34
N GLN A 476 -41.40 55.24 -13.46
CA GLN A 476 -41.36 56.65 -13.79
C GLN A 476 -42.57 57.14 -14.60
N ASP A 477 -43.55 56.29 -14.93
CA ASP A 477 -44.65 56.64 -15.85
C ASP A 477 -45.38 57.93 -15.49
N LEU A 478 -45.60 58.21 -14.19
CA LEU A 478 -46.22 59.47 -13.76
C LEU A 478 -45.40 60.70 -14.16
N ASN A 479 -44.07 60.59 -14.09
CA ASN A 479 -43.13 61.66 -14.47
C ASN A 479 -43.00 61.77 -15.99
N ILE A 480 -43.01 60.63 -16.68
CA ILE A 480 -42.98 60.57 -18.14
C ILE A 480 -44.24 61.22 -18.73
N ILE A 481 -45.42 60.86 -18.21
CA ILE A 481 -46.69 61.45 -18.62
C ILE A 481 -46.71 62.95 -18.30
N GLY A 482 -46.31 63.33 -17.07
CA GLY A 482 -46.22 64.72 -16.66
C GLY A 482 -45.35 65.54 -17.62
N LYS A 483 -44.13 65.09 -17.88
CA LYS A 483 -43.19 65.73 -18.81
C LYS A 483 -43.79 65.87 -20.22
N ARG A 484 -44.35 64.79 -20.76
CA ARG A 484 -44.91 64.79 -22.12
C ARG A 484 -46.14 65.70 -22.24
N LEU A 485 -46.96 65.79 -21.19
CA LEU A 485 -48.09 66.73 -21.15
C LEU A 485 -47.64 68.19 -21.02
N THR A 486 -46.52 68.44 -20.33
CA THR A 486 -45.88 69.76 -20.30
C THR A 486 -45.33 70.13 -21.67
N ASP A 487 -44.65 69.21 -22.35
CA ASP A 487 -44.10 69.43 -23.70
C ASP A 487 -45.20 69.61 -24.78
N LYS A 488 -46.38 69.05 -24.54
CA LYS A 488 -47.51 69.07 -25.48
C LYS A 488 -48.76 69.68 -24.85
N PRO A 489 -48.90 71.01 -24.83
CA PRO A 489 -49.95 71.71 -24.08
C PRO A 489 -51.39 71.41 -24.56
N GLU A 490 -51.58 71.00 -25.81
CA GLU A 490 -52.90 70.68 -26.38
C GLU A 490 -53.41 69.28 -26.02
N SER A 491 -52.52 68.39 -25.56
CA SER A 491 -52.89 67.00 -25.29
C SER A 491 -53.75 66.89 -24.04
N LYS A 492 -54.81 66.08 -24.09
CA LYS A 492 -55.70 65.81 -22.96
C LYS A 492 -55.62 64.34 -22.58
N ILE A 493 -55.81 64.04 -21.29
CA ILE A 493 -55.88 62.67 -20.79
C ILE A 493 -57.19 62.41 -20.05
N THR A 494 -57.60 61.16 -20.07
CA THR A 494 -58.69 60.62 -19.24
C THR A 494 -58.10 59.61 -18.28
N LEU A 495 -58.33 59.81 -16.99
CA LEU A 495 -57.90 58.96 -15.89
C LEU A 495 -59.10 58.16 -15.40
N ILE A 496 -59.10 56.86 -15.65
CA ILE A 496 -60.23 55.96 -15.40
C ILE A 496 -59.88 55.07 -14.22
N GLY A 497 -60.39 55.40 -13.03
CA GLY A 497 -60.18 54.60 -11.84
C GLY A 497 -60.96 53.28 -11.87
N CYS A 498 -60.32 52.19 -11.44
CA CYS A 498 -60.91 50.86 -11.37
C CYS A 498 -60.62 50.19 -10.01
N ASN A 499 -61.43 49.19 -9.68
CA ASN A 499 -61.36 48.35 -8.49
C ASN A 499 -61.44 46.86 -8.87
N ASP A 500 -61.25 45.95 -7.91
CA ASP A 500 -61.35 44.51 -8.23
C ASP A 500 -62.79 43.95 -8.21
N ASN A 501 -63.75 44.76 -7.78
CA ASN A 501 -65.17 44.43 -7.61
C ASN A 501 -65.41 43.20 -6.71
N THR A 502 -64.52 42.93 -5.76
CA THR A 502 -64.62 41.85 -4.77
C THR A 502 -64.54 42.37 -3.34
N GLY A 503 -65.03 41.58 -2.38
CA GLY A 503 -64.94 41.90 -0.95
C GLY A 503 -65.40 43.33 -0.63
N ASN A 504 -64.55 44.09 0.05
CA ASN A 504 -64.77 45.49 0.43
C ASN A 504 -64.68 46.51 -0.72
N GLU A 505 -64.23 46.10 -1.91
CA GLU A 505 -64.21 46.92 -3.12
C GLU A 505 -65.43 46.70 -4.03
N LYS A 506 -66.28 45.69 -3.74
CA LYS A 506 -67.44 45.36 -4.58
C LYS A 506 -68.39 46.55 -4.73
N GLY A 507 -68.60 47.00 -5.97
CA GLY A 507 -69.43 48.16 -6.28
C GLY A 507 -68.86 49.52 -5.85
N ASN A 508 -67.64 49.58 -5.31
CA ASN A 508 -67.07 50.78 -4.71
C ASN A 508 -66.46 51.74 -5.75
N LYS A 509 -67.32 52.38 -6.55
CA LYS A 509 -66.90 53.40 -7.52
C LYS A 509 -66.27 54.63 -6.87
N LYS A 510 -66.58 54.93 -5.60
CA LYS A 510 -65.96 56.04 -4.86
C LYS A 510 -64.46 55.81 -4.69
N LEU A 511 -64.04 54.60 -4.32
CA LEU A 511 -62.63 54.23 -4.25
C LEU A 511 -61.95 54.35 -5.62
N SER A 512 -62.63 53.92 -6.68
CA SER A 512 -62.15 54.10 -8.05
C SER A 512 -61.90 55.59 -8.38
N THR A 513 -62.85 56.49 -8.07
CA THR A 513 -62.66 57.94 -8.22
C THR A 513 -61.44 58.43 -7.45
N ILE A 514 -61.31 58.08 -6.17
CA ILE A 514 -60.18 58.50 -5.32
C ILE A 514 -58.82 58.12 -5.94
N ARG A 515 -58.70 56.91 -6.52
CA ARG A 515 -57.47 56.47 -7.19
C ARG A 515 -57.13 57.36 -8.40
N ALA A 516 -58.13 57.67 -9.22
CA ALA A 516 -57.95 58.52 -10.40
C ALA A 516 -57.59 59.96 -10.00
N GLU A 517 -58.20 60.47 -8.93
CA GLU A 517 -57.87 61.78 -8.35
C GLU A 517 -56.45 61.83 -7.82
N ALA A 518 -55.96 60.77 -7.15
CA ALA A 518 -54.58 60.72 -6.66
C ALA A 518 -53.55 60.89 -7.80
N VAL A 519 -53.79 60.31 -8.97
CA VAL A 519 -52.95 60.49 -10.17
C VAL A 519 -53.06 61.90 -10.73
N ARG A 520 -54.29 62.42 -10.86
CA ARG A 520 -54.55 63.80 -11.32
C ARG A 520 -53.86 64.83 -10.43
N ASP A 521 -53.98 64.67 -9.12
CA ASP A 521 -53.50 65.62 -8.14
C ASP A 521 -51.97 65.67 -8.12
N TYR A 522 -51.31 64.53 -8.35
CA TYR A 522 -49.86 64.48 -8.60
C TYR A 522 -49.47 65.29 -9.85
N LEU A 523 -50.09 65.00 -11.00
CA LEU A 523 -49.79 65.69 -12.26
C LEU A 523 -50.10 67.20 -12.19
N LYS A 524 -51.18 67.57 -11.51
CA LYS A 524 -51.53 68.97 -11.26
C LYS A 524 -50.51 69.66 -10.36
N THR A 525 -50.17 69.05 -9.24
CA THR A 525 -49.37 69.72 -8.20
C THR A 525 -47.89 69.77 -8.57
N ILE A 526 -47.34 68.66 -9.05
CA ILE A 526 -45.91 68.52 -9.36
C ILE A 526 -45.59 69.02 -10.75
N TRP A 527 -46.40 68.64 -11.75
CA TRP A 527 -46.14 68.96 -13.16
C TRP A 527 -46.92 70.18 -13.66
N SER A 528 -47.71 70.83 -12.80
CA SER A 528 -48.52 72.01 -13.15
C SER A 528 -49.46 71.79 -14.33
N ILE A 529 -49.93 70.55 -14.53
CA ILE A 529 -50.88 70.24 -15.61
C ILE A 529 -52.26 70.80 -15.25
N ALA A 530 -52.82 71.58 -16.16
CA ALA A 530 -54.10 72.25 -15.96
C ALA A 530 -55.25 71.22 -15.78
N PRO A 531 -56.13 71.36 -14.77
CA PRO A 531 -57.17 70.38 -14.48
C PRO A 531 -58.12 70.07 -15.65
N GLU A 532 -58.44 71.05 -16.49
CA GLU A 532 -59.29 70.91 -17.69
C GLU A 532 -58.69 70.01 -18.78
N ARG A 533 -57.40 69.69 -18.68
CA ARG A 533 -56.72 68.72 -19.54
C ARG A 533 -56.82 67.28 -19.03
N MET A 534 -57.38 67.08 -17.84
CA MET A 534 -57.45 65.78 -17.16
C MET A 534 -58.89 65.45 -16.77
N THR A 535 -59.53 64.56 -17.52
CA THR A 535 -60.89 64.08 -17.21
C THR A 535 -60.82 62.89 -16.26
N ILE A 536 -61.69 62.83 -15.24
CA ILE A 536 -61.81 61.69 -14.32
C ILE A 536 -63.03 60.85 -14.68
N GLU A 537 -62.84 59.55 -14.77
CA GLU A 537 -63.91 58.56 -14.83
C GLU A 537 -63.70 57.46 -13.78
N ALA A 538 -64.77 56.73 -13.44
CA ALA A 538 -64.70 55.64 -12.47
C ALA A 538 -65.55 54.45 -12.90
N ARG A 539 -64.93 53.27 -12.91
CA ARG A 539 -65.57 51.97 -13.16
C ARG A 539 -65.30 51.02 -11.99
N ASN A 540 -66.10 49.96 -11.92
CA ASN A 540 -65.76 48.86 -11.04
C ASN A 540 -64.60 48.06 -11.64
N LEU A 541 -64.75 47.53 -12.84
CA LEU A 541 -63.69 46.77 -13.51
C LEU A 541 -63.02 47.58 -14.64
N PRO A 542 -61.75 47.28 -14.98
CA PRO A 542 -61.08 47.85 -16.15
C PRO A 542 -61.75 47.51 -17.48
N ALA A 543 -61.34 48.16 -18.57
CA ALA A 543 -61.93 47.95 -19.90
C ALA A 543 -61.80 46.49 -20.37
N LYS A 544 -60.62 45.91 -20.09
CA LYS A 544 -60.31 44.49 -20.27
C LYS A 544 -59.92 43.91 -18.91
N PRO A 545 -60.88 43.35 -18.15
CA PRO A 545 -60.61 42.88 -16.80
C PRO A 545 -59.91 41.52 -16.79
N SER A 546 -58.97 41.35 -15.87
CA SER A 546 -58.40 40.05 -15.50
C SER A 546 -59.37 39.27 -14.60
N SER A 547 -59.11 37.97 -14.40
CA SER A 547 -59.98 37.09 -13.60
C SER A 547 -60.21 37.63 -12.17
N ILE A 548 -61.48 37.88 -11.82
CA ILE A 548 -61.87 38.26 -10.45
C ILE A 548 -61.81 37.09 -9.46
N LYS A 549 -61.63 35.85 -9.95
CA LYS A 549 -61.55 34.65 -9.12
C LYS A 549 -60.13 34.42 -8.58
N LEU A 550 -59.12 34.93 -9.27
CA LEU A 550 -57.70 34.79 -8.92
C LEU A 550 -57.20 36.03 -8.18
N LYS A 551 -56.30 35.86 -7.21
CA LYS A 551 -55.74 36.99 -6.45
C LYS A 551 -54.89 37.91 -7.33
N GLU A 552 -54.15 37.31 -8.26
CA GLU A 552 -53.30 37.97 -9.24
C GLU A 552 -54.15 38.82 -10.20
N GLY A 553 -55.26 38.26 -10.67
CA GLY A 553 -56.22 38.96 -11.53
C GLY A 553 -56.97 40.08 -10.81
N GLN A 554 -57.36 39.88 -9.55
CA GLN A 554 -57.88 40.96 -8.70
C GLN A 554 -56.85 42.10 -8.58
N ALA A 555 -55.57 41.78 -8.41
CA ALA A 555 -54.51 42.79 -8.34
C ALA A 555 -54.31 43.57 -9.64
N GLU A 556 -54.43 42.91 -10.79
CA GLU A 556 -54.40 43.56 -12.10
C GLU A 556 -55.61 44.48 -12.36
N ASN A 557 -56.74 44.22 -11.71
CA ASN A 557 -57.95 45.04 -11.87
C ASN A 557 -57.92 46.35 -11.05
N ARG A 558 -57.13 46.39 -9.97
CA ARG A 558 -56.97 47.60 -9.13
C ARG A 558 -55.99 48.57 -9.77
N ARG A 559 -56.46 49.33 -10.75
CA ARG A 559 -55.64 50.28 -11.51
C ARG A 559 -56.38 51.55 -11.89
N VAL A 560 -55.63 52.60 -12.20
CA VAL A 560 -56.10 53.73 -13.01
C VAL A 560 -55.62 53.48 -14.44
N GLU A 561 -56.54 53.45 -15.40
CA GLU A 561 -56.20 53.45 -16.83
C GLU A 561 -56.06 54.89 -17.32
N ILE A 562 -55.05 55.13 -18.15
CA ILE A 562 -54.75 56.45 -18.70
C ILE A 562 -54.95 56.38 -20.21
N VAL A 563 -55.86 57.21 -20.72
CA VAL A 563 -56.14 57.36 -22.15
C VAL A 563 -55.74 58.76 -22.56
N SER A 564 -55.08 58.92 -23.71
CA SER A 564 -54.63 60.22 -24.22
C SER A 564 -55.29 60.56 -25.54
N SER A 565 -55.58 61.85 -25.77
CA SER A 565 -55.99 62.37 -27.09
C SER A 565 -54.84 62.43 -28.10
N ASP A 566 -53.60 62.39 -27.62
CA ASP A 566 -52.38 62.33 -28.43
C ASP A 566 -51.61 61.03 -28.13
N PRO A 567 -51.45 60.11 -29.10
CA PRO A 567 -50.70 58.87 -28.94
C PRO A 567 -49.26 59.05 -28.46
N ALA A 568 -48.63 60.20 -28.73
CA ALA A 568 -47.25 60.46 -28.33
C ALA A 568 -47.07 60.55 -26.80
N ILE A 569 -48.13 60.87 -26.05
CA ILE A 569 -48.08 60.88 -24.58
C ILE A 569 -47.82 59.48 -24.05
N LEU A 570 -48.39 58.46 -24.69
CA LEU A 570 -48.31 57.05 -24.29
C LEU A 570 -47.40 56.22 -25.21
N ALA A 571 -46.58 56.88 -26.03
CA ALA A 571 -45.68 56.21 -26.95
C ALA A 571 -44.59 55.42 -26.18
N PRO A 572 -44.05 54.33 -26.77
CA PRO A 572 -42.93 53.61 -26.19
C PRO A 572 -41.74 54.51 -25.80
N ILE A 573 -41.05 54.15 -24.73
CA ILE A 573 -39.92 54.90 -24.19
C ILE A 573 -38.65 54.38 -24.86
N ARG A 574 -37.98 55.25 -25.60
CA ARG A 574 -36.72 54.96 -26.30
C ARG A 574 -35.53 55.40 -25.43
N SER A 575 -34.67 54.47 -25.08
CA SER A 575 -33.36 54.75 -24.44
C SER A 575 -32.22 54.27 -25.32
N THR A 576 -31.06 54.91 -25.20
CA THR A 576 -29.82 54.45 -25.86
C THR A 576 -28.71 54.40 -24.83
N TYR A 577 -28.11 53.22 -24.67
CA TYR A 577 -27.07 52.97 -23.67
C TYR A 577 -26.12 51.87 -24.13
N LEU A 578 -24.97 51.73 -23.47
CA LEU A 578 -24.04 50.62 -23.72
C LEU A 578 -24.40 49.43 -22.83
N SER A 579 -24.53 48.26 -23.41
CA SER A 579 -24.65 46.97 -22.71
C SER A 579 -23.47 46.08 -23.07
N THR A 580 -23.26 45.00 -22.33
CA THR A 580 -22.21 44.02 -22.63
C THR A 580 -22.81 42.70 -23.13
N LYS A 581 -22.10 42.05 -24.04
CA LYS A 581 -22.41 40.70 -24.54
C LYS A 581 -21.17 39.82 -24.46
N ILE A 582 -21.36 38.56 -24.10
CA ILE A 582 -20.31 37.53 -24.13
C ILE A 582 -20.59 36.55 -25.27
N ASP A 583 -19.55 36.08 -25.93
CA ASP A 583 -19.63 35.14 -27.05
C ASP A 583 -20.03 33.71 -26.62
N GLU A 584 -19.52 33.24 -25.49
CA GLU A 584 -19.86 31.95 -24.87
C GLU A 584 -20.05 32.13 -23.36
N SER A 585 -21.12 31.58 -22.81
CA SER A 585 -21.45 31.66 -21.38
C SER A 585 -21.20 30.35 -20.64
N THR A 586 -20.59 29.35 -21.28
CA THR A 586 -20.34 28.04 -20.70
C THR A 586 -18.89 27.60 -20.87
N LEU A 587 -18.24 27.24 -19.76
CA LEU A 587 -16.94 26.55 -19.80
C LEU A 587 -17.15 25.05 -19.89
N THR A 588 -16.42 24.39 -20.79
CA THR A 588 -16.39 22.94 -20.93
C THR A 588 -15.07 22.40 -20.41
N LEU A 589 -15.12 21.65 -19.32
CA LEU A 589 -13.98 21.00 -18.69
C LEU A 589 -13.89 19.57 -19.20
N ARG A 590 -12.72 19.18 -19.69
CA ARG A 590 -12.43 17.81 -20.12
C ARG A 590 -11.37 17.21 -19.22
N THR A 591 -11.73 16.08 -18.62
CA THR A 591 -10.86 15.34 -17.70
C THR A 591 -10.51 13.98 -18.27
N ASP A 592 -9.24 13.58 -18.17
CA ASP A 592 -8.80 12.20 -18.39
C ASP A 592 -8.19 11.70 -17.09
N ILE A 593 -8.95 10.88 -16.35
CA ILE A 593 -8.58 10.40 -15.02
C ILE A 593 -8.50 8.88 -15.03
N VAL A 594 -7.31 8.37 -14.73
CA VAL A 594 -7.09 6.96 -14.43
C VAL A 594 -6.78 6.85 -12.96
N ALA A 595 -7.75 6.35 -12.19
CA ALA A 595 -7.63 6.14 -10.76
C ALA A 595 -7.98 4.67 -10.45
N PRO A 596 -6.99 3.75 -10.36
CA PRO A 596 -7.23 2.31 -10.21
C PRO A 596 -8.04 1.94 -8.95
N TYR A 597 -7.94 2.74 -7.89
CA TYR A 597 -8.74 2.56 -6.67
C TYR A 597 -10.07 3.30 -6.66
N GLY A 598 -10.35 4.11 -7.70
CA GLY A 598 -11.50 4.99 -7.80
C GLY A 598 -11.34 6.32 -7.04
N ILE A 599 -12.18 7.28 -7.44
CA ILE A 599 -12.30 8.60 -6.80
C ILE A 599 -13.45 8.53 -5.79
N ALA A 600 -13.25 9.05 -4.59
CA ALA A 600 -14.29 9.16 -3.57
C ALA A 600 -15.13 10.43 -3.78
N SER A 601 -14.46 11.56 -3.96
CA SER A 601 -15.09 12.87 -4.17
C SER A 601 -14.22 13.81 -4.97
N TRP A 602 -14.84 14.83 -5.54
CA TRP A 602 -14.15 15.90 -6.24
C TRP A 602 -14.84 17.26 -6.02
N ASN A 603 -14.05 18.32 -6.16
CA ASN A 603 -14.50 19.70 -6.08
C ASN A 603 -13.87 20.51 -7.23
N ILE A 604 -14.68 21.30 -7.92
CA ILE A 604 -14.28 22.16 -9.03
C ILE A 604 -14.55 23.60 -8.60
N THR A 605 -13.53 24.44 -8.72
CA THR A 605 -13.64 25.88 -8.47
C THR A 605 -13.23 26.62 -9.73
N VAL A 606 -14.11 27.48 -10.23
CA VAL A 606 -13.84 28.44 -11.30
C VAL A 606 -13.65 29.80 -10.65
N SER A 607 -12.50 30.43 -10.87
CA SER A 607 -12.15 31.69 -10.20
C SER A 607 -11.31 32.59 -11.10
N ASN A 608 -11.33 33.88 -10.82
CA ASN A 608 -10.40 34.86 -11.36
C ASN A 608 -9.74 35.65 -10.22
N VAL A 609 -9.06 36.76 -10.49
CA VAL A 609 -8.40 37.53 -9.41
C VAL A 609 -9.39 38.23 -8.47
N SER A 610 -10.64 38.41 -8.89
CA SER A 610 -11.71 39.00 -8.08
C SER A 610 -12.41 38.00 -7.16
N GLY A 611 -12.20 36.70 -7.35
CA GLY A 611 -12.72 35.65 -6.47
C GLY A 611 -13.31 34.45 -7.21
N THR A 612 -14.20 33.73 -6.52
CA THR A 612 -14.87 32.54 -7.06
C THR A 612 -16.06 32.94 -7.94
N LEU A 613 -16.09 32.42 -9.16
CA LEU A 613 -17.12 32.65 -10.16
C LEU A 613 -18.18 31.53 -10.15
N ALA A 614 -17.73 30.28 -10.03
CA ALA A 614 -18.61 29.12 -9.97
C ALA A 614 -17.94 27.96 -9.20
N GLY A 615 -18.76 27.05 -8.68
CA GLY A 615 -18.30 25.87 -7.98
C GLY A 615 -19.20 24.67 -8.24
N LEU A 616 -18.60 23.48 -8.36
CA LEU A 616 -19.31 22.23 -8.52
C LEU A 616 -18.59 21.13 -7.73
N ALA A 617 -19.35 20.30 -7.01
CA ALA A 617 -18.79 19.17 -6.29
C ALA A 617 -19.56 17.90 -6.61
N GLY A 618 -18.88 16.76 -6.48
CA GLY A 618 -19.49 15.47 -6.71
C GLY A 618 -18.79 14.32 -6.01
N LYS A 619 -19.44 13.16 -6.09
CA LYS A 619 -18.92 11.88 -5.59
C LYS A 619 -18.49 11.03 -6.78
N SER A 620 -17.69 10.00 -6.51
CA SER A 620 -17.17 9.07 -7.53
C SER A 620 -16.30 9.76 -8.60
N THR A 621 -15.97 9.08 -9.68
CA THR A 621 -15.17 9.66 -10.77
C THR A 621 -15.98 10.75 -11.50
N PRO A 622 -15.44 11.97 -11.70
CA PRO A 622 -16.13 13.00 -12.46
C PRO A 622 -16.37 12.56 -13.91
N ALA A 623 -17.39 13.13 -14.55
CA ALA A 623 -17.66 12.91 -15.96
C ALA A 623 -16.47 13.38 -16.82
N LYS A 624 -16.24 12.70 -17.95
CA LYS A 624 -15.18 13.08 -18.91
C LYS A 624 -15.35 14.51 -19.43
N GLU A 625 -16.58 14.97 -19.54
CA GLU A 625 -16.92 16.33 -19.95
C GLU A 625 -17.93 16.93 -18.97
N ILE A 626 -17.62 18.13 -18.46
CA ILE A 626 -18.45 18.88 -17.52
C ILE A 626 -18.66 20.28 -18.07
N ARG A 627 -19.92 20.72 -18.17
CA ARG A 627 -20.29 22.05 -18.65
C ARG A 627 -20.68 22.92 -17.46
N ILE A 628 -20.01 24.07 -17.32
CA ILE A 628 -20.18 25.01 -16.22
C ILE A 628 -20.68 26.34 -16.78
N PRO A 629 -21.96 26.70 -16.59
CA PRO A 629 -22.48 28.00 -16.95
C PRO A 629 -21.83 29.12 -16.11
N LEU A 630 -21.37 30.17 -16.77
CA LEU A 630 -20.88 31.42 -16.19
C LEU A 630 -22.05 32.38 -16.01
N ILE A 631 -22.79 32.21 -14.92
CA ILE A 631 -23.92 33.11 -14.59
C ILE A 631 -23.35 34.35 -13.91
N TYR A 632 -23.09 35.40 -14.71
CA TYR A 632 -22.51 36.65 -14.20
C TYR A 632 -23.37 37.84 -14.59
N LYS A 633 -23.82 38.62 -13.59
CA LYS A 633 -24.72 39.77 -13.82
C LYS A 633 -24.02 40.96 -14.47
N ASP A 634 -22.73 41.15 -14.19
CA ASP A 634 -21.96 42.29 -14.68
C ASP A 634 -20.71 41.84 -15.46
N LEU A 635 -20.86 41.66 -16.77
CA LEU A 635 -19.74 41.21 -17.61
C LEU A 635 -18.55 42.20 -17.61
N LYS A 636 -18.73 43.47 -17.24
CA LYS A 636 -17.59 44.41 -17.11
C LYS A 636 -16.74 44.09 -15.88
N ALA A 637 -17.39 43.77 -14.76
CA ALA A 637 -16.68 43.30 -13.58
C ALA A 637 -15.99 41.95 -13.83
N LEU A 638 -16.60 41.05 -14.63
CA LEU A 638 -15.93 39.82 -15.06
C LEU A 638 -14.66 40.11 -15.88
N ALA A 639 -14.75 41.00 -16.88
CA ALA A 639 -13.60 41.43 -17.68
C ALA A 639 -12.49 42.07 -16.85
N SER A 640 -12.85 42.89 -15.85
CA SER A 640 -11.89 43.56 -14.97
C SER A 640 -11.24 42.61 -13.97
N GLY A 641 -11.85 41.45 -13.71
CA GLY A 641 -11.32 40.42 -12.82
C GLY A 641 -10.26 39.52 -13.45
N GLY A 642 -9.85 39.78 -14.69
CA GLY A 642 -8.76 39.08 -15.38
C GLY A 642 -9.11 37.65 -15.81
N ASP A 643 -8.06 36.89 -16.13
CA ASP A 643 -8.20 35.53 -16.67
C ASP A 643 -8.88 34.57 -15.69
N ILE A 644 -9.65 33.64 -16.23
CA ILE A 644 -10.32 32.60 -15.45
C ILE A 644 -9.41 31.39 -15.32
N THR A 645 -9.28 30.88 -14.11
CA THR A 645 -8.59 29.62 -13.81
C THR A 645 -9.58 28.61 -13.24
N VAL A 646 -9.46 27.36 -13.67
CA VAL A 646 -10.23 26.24 -13.15
C VAL A 646 -9.33 25.36 -12.29
N LYS A 647 -9.72 25.14 -11.05
CA LYS A 647 -9.08 24.21 -10.12
C LYS A 647 -9.98 22.99 -9.90
N VAL A 648 -9.42 21.79 -10.02
CA VAL A 648 -10.12 20.52 -9.73
C VAL A 648 -9.37 19.77 -8.64
N GLU A 649 -10.01 19.59 -7.49
CA GLU A 649 -9.49 18.83 -6.36
C GLU A 649 -10.14 17.44 -6.36
N LEU A 650 -9.31 16.41 -6.43
CA LEU A 650 -9.71 15.01 -6.48
C LEU A 650 -9.27 14.31 -5.19
N LYS A 651 -10.19 13.60 -4.54
CA LYS A 651 -9.90 12.76 -3.37
C LYS A 651 -10.19 11.31 -3.71
N GLY A 652 -9.16 10.47 -3.72
CA GLY A 652 -9.25 9.04 -3.97
C GLY A 652 -9.77 8.23 -2.77
N ILE A 653 -10.23 7.02 -3.04
CA ILE A 653 -10.79 6.10 -2.02
C ILE A 653 -9.74 5.67 -0.97
N LYS A 654 -8.46 5.64 -1.34
CA LYS A 654 -7.35 5.32 -0.42
C LYS A 654 -6.78 6.54 0.30
N GLY A 655 -7.47 7.69 0.24
CA GLY A 655 -7.07 8.92 0.92
C GLY A 655 -6.05 9.77 0.16
N GLN A 656 -5.65 9.36 -1.05
CA GLN A 656 -4.81 10.17 -1.93
C GLN A 656 -5.56 11.44 -2.38
N SER A 657 -4.88 12.58 -2.45
CA SER A 657 -5.44 13.85 -2.93
C SER A 657 -4.61 14.36 -4.10
N MET A 658 -5.29 14.91 -5.10
CA MET A 658 -4.68 15.50 -6.30
C MET A 658 -5.38 16.81 -6.62
N VAL A 659 -4.60 17.80 -7.06
CA VAL A 659 -5.12 19.10 -7.50
C VAL A 659 -4.66 19.33 -8.92
N LEU A 660 -5.61 19.60 -9.81
CA LEU A 660 -5.37 20.00 -11.20
C LEU A 660 -5.72 21.47 -11.34
N THR A 661 -4.90 22.22 -12.05
CA THR A 661 -5.14 23.61 -12.40
C THR A 661 -5.11 23.72 -13.91
N SER A 662 -6.09 24.37 -14.51
CA SER A 662 -6.13 24.60 -15.96
C SER A 662 -5.14 25.68 -16.37
N ASP A 663 -4.82 25.72 -17.66
CA ASP A 663 -4.32 26.96 -18.26
C ASP A 663 -5.36 28.08 -18.09
N PRO A 664 -4.93 29.36 -17.93
CA PRO A 664 -5.86 30.47 -17.79
C PRO A 664 -6.68 30.69 -19.07
N VAL A 665 -8.01 30.71 -18.93
CA VAL A 665 -8.93 31.14 -19.99
C VAL A 665 -8.89 32.66 -20.06
N LYS A 666 -8.43 33.18 -21.20
CA LYS A 666 -8.25 34.62 -21.42
C LYS A 666 -9.59 35.33 -21.55
N ILE A 667 -9.72 36.51 -20.93
CA ILE A 667 -10.86 37.38 -21.16
C ILE A 667 -10.42 38.59 -21.98
N ASP A 668 -10.99 38.74 -23.17
CA ASP A 668 -10.81 39.93 -24.00
C ASP A 668 -12.02 40.84 -23.87
N PHE A 669 -11.80 42.10 -23.48
CA PHE A 669 -12.84 43.13 -23.42
C PHE A 669 -12.68 44.10 -24.59
N ILE A 670 -13.71 44.18 -25.44
CA ILE A 670 -13.76 45.10 -26.57
C ILE A 670 -14.69 46.25 -26.20
N SER A 671 -14.09 47.42 -25.94
CA SER A 671 -14.86 48.64 -25.67
C SER A 671 -15.30 49.32 -26.96
N THR A 672 -16.37 50.12 -26.87
CA THR A 672 -16.82 50.96 -27.99
C THR A 672 -15.72 51.95 -28.40
N SER A 673 -15.02 52.53 -27.42
CA SER A 673 -13.90 53.47 -27.67
C SER A 673 -12.75 52.83 -28.44
N GLN A 674 -12.44 51.56 -28.17
CA GLN A 674 -11.40 50.82 -28.89
C GLN A 674 -11.79 50.57 -30.35
N LEU A 675 -13.04 50.19 -30.61
CA LEU A 675 -13.53 49.98 -31.98
C LEU A 675 -13.50 51.28 -32.79
N LEU A 676 -13.93 52.40 -32.19
CA LEU A 676 -13.89 53.72 -32.82
C LEU A 676 -12.46 54.18 -33.13
N ALA A 677 -11.53 54.02 -32.18
CA ALA A 677 -10.11 54.34 -32.40
C ALA A 677 -9.49 53.51 -33.54
N GLN A 678 -9.99 52.29 -33.75
CA GLN A 678 -9.58 51.38 -34.83
C GLN A 678 -10.38 51.55 -36.14
N LYS A 679 -11.31 52.51 -36.21
CA LYS A 679 -12.24 52.69 -37.35
C LYS A 679 -13.01 51.42 -37.71
N LYS A 680 -13.39 50.63 -36.70
CA LYS A 680 -14.22 49.42 -36.86
C LYS A 680 -15.68 49.73 -36.61
N ASN A 681 -16.56 48.97 -37.25
CA ASN A 681 -18.01 49.08 -37.05
C ASN A 681 -18.38 48.68 -35.62
N LEU A 682 -19.37 49.38 -35.05
CA LEU A 682 -19.95 49.08 -33.76
C LEU A 682 -21.07 48.06 -33.92
N ARG A 683 -21.15 47.12 -32.98
CA ARG A 683 -22.36 46.30 -32.84
C ARG A 683 -23.47 47.14 -32.21
N VAL A 684 -24.63 47.12 -32.87
CA VAL A 684 -25.84 47.78 -32.42
C VAL A 684 -26.92 46.73 -32.20
N GLN A 685 -27.61 46.85 -31.08
CA GLN A 685 -28.75 46.01 -30.74
C GLN A 685 -29.99 46.89 -30.52
N GLU A 686 -31.05 46.69 -31.30
CA GLU A 686 -32.34 47.34 -31.07
C GLU A 686 -33.29 46.35 -30.42
N LYS A 687 -33.80 46.66 -29.23
CA LYS A 687 -34.77 45.82 -28.51
C LYS A 687 -36.14 46.45 -28.54
N TYR A 688 -37.14 45.67 -28.94
CA TYR A 688 -38.54 46.07 -28.97
C TYR A 688 -39.33 45.10 -28.09
N ALA A 689 -39.57 45.47 -26.83
CA ALA A 689 -40.41 44.68 -25.92
C ALA A 689 -41.90 45.03 -26.07
N LEU A 690 -42.33 45.41 -27.28
CA LEU A 690 -43.48 46.28 -27.49
C LEU A 690 -44.82 45.57 -27.74
N VAL A 691 -44.83 44.25 -27.96
CA VAL A 691 -46.06 43.53 -28.32
C VAL A 691 -46.63 42.88 -27.07
N LEU A 692 -47.48 43.62 -26.37
CA LEU A 692 -48.18 43.13 -25.18
C LEU A 692 -49.44 42.33 -25.57
N PHE A 693 -49.65 41.20 -24.90
CA PHE A 693 -50.82 40.35 -25.12
C PHE A 693 -51.74 40.37 -23.90
N ASP A 694 -53.05 40.39 -24.17
CA ASP A 694 -54.05 40.16 -23.15
C ASP A 694 -53.91 38.74 -22.54
N PHE A 695 -54.45 38.56 -21.34
CA PHE A 695 -54.46 37.26 -20.65
C PHE A 695 -55.08 36.18 -21.55
N ASP A 696 -54.37 35.05 -21.68
CA ASP A 696 -54.79 33.88 -22.47
C ASP A 696 -55.06 34.18 -23.96
N LYS A 697 -54.43 35.23 -24.51
CA LYS A 697 -54.56 35.61 -25.92
C LYS A 697 -53.24 35.55 -26.67
N GLU A 698 -53.36 35.21 -27.95
CA GLU A 698 -52.30 35.23 -28.97
C GLU A 698 -52.61 36.19 -30.13
N THR A 699 -53.77 36.85 -30.09
CA THR A 699 -54.19 37.83 -31.08
C THR A 699 -53.48 39.17 -30.83
N ILE A 700 -52.87 39.71 -31.87
CA ILE A 700 -52.21 41.02 -31.84
C ILE A 700 -53.26 42.08 -32.20
N ASP A 701 -53.51 43.03 -31.29
CA ASP A 701 -54.46 44.12 -31.55
C ASP A 701 -53.89 45.16 -32.52
N ILE A 702 -54.77 46.03 -33.04
CA ILE A 702 -54.40 47.03 -34.06
C ILE A 702 -53.23 47.94 -33.62
N PRO A 703 -53.20 48.48 -32.37
CA PRO A 703 -52.05 49.25 -31.90
C PRO A 703 -50.74 48.47 -31.98
N ASN A 704 -50.71 47.22 -31.52
CA ASN A 704 -49.51 46.40 -31.59
C ASN A 704 -49.12 46.01 -33.04
N GLN A 705 -50.08 45.83 -33.95
CA GLN A 705 -49.79 45.61 -35.37
C GLN A 705 -49.06 46.81 -35.99
N ASN A 706 -49.46 48.05 -35.65
CA ASN A 706 -48.79 49.26 -36.13
C ASN A 706 -47.34 49.36 -35.64
N ILE A 707 -47.08 48.92 -34.41
CA ILE A 707 -45.73 48.82 -33.87
C ILE A 707 -44.90 47.82 -34.68
N VAL A 708 -45.44 46.61 -34.94
CA VAL A 708 -44.75 45.60 -35.75
C VAL A 708 -44.46 46.14 -37.15
N ASN A 709 -45.40 46.85 -37.80
CA ASN A 709 -45.18 47.48 -39.11
C ASN A 709 -44.09 48.56 -39.10
N THR A 710 -43.93 49.29 -37.98
CA THR A 710 -42.82 50.24 -37.81
C THR A 710 -41.48 49.50 -37.74
N ILE A 711 -41.43 48.37 -37.03
CA ILE A 711 -40.25 47.49 -36.97
C ILE A 711 -39.94 46.90 -38.36
N VAL A 712 -40.97 46.51 -39.13
CA VAL A 712 -40.81 46.11 -40.53
C VAL A 712 -40.14 47.23 -41.33
N THR A 713 -40.57 48.47 -41.18
CA THR A 713 -39.95 49.58 -41.91
C THR A 713 -38.49 49.77 -41.49
N ARG A 714 -38.20 49.61 -40.19
CA ARG A 714 -36.83 49.71 -39.65
C ARG A 714 -35.91 48.62 -40.18
N ILE A 715 -36.30 47.35 -40.14
CA ILE A 715 -35.47 46.24 -40.63
C ILE A 715 -35.19 46.39 -42.14
N LYS A 716 -36.11 46.98 -42.96
CA LYS A 716 -35.83 47.27 -44.38
C LYS A 716 -34.64 48.20 -44.59
N THR A 717 -34.36 49.08 -43.62
CA THR A 717 -33.19 49.98 -43.64
C THR A 717 -31.89 49.29 -43.19
N LEU A 718 -31.98 48.06 -42.69
CA LEU A 718 -30.88 47.29 -42.10
C LEU A 718 -30.74 45.93 -42.81
N PRO A 719 -30.28 45.90 -44.07
CA PRO A 719 -30.30 44.71 -44.90
C PRO A 719 -29.43 43.55 -44.39
N GLN A 720 -28.53 43.80 -43.43
CA GLN A 720 -27.68 42.78 -42.78
C GLN A 720 -28.09 42.48 -41.34
N ALA A 721 -29.18 43.05 -40.83
CA ALA A 721 -29.64 42.76 -39.47
C ALA A 721 -30.09 41.30 -39.34
N THR A 722 -29.83 40.75 -38.17
CA THR A 722 -30.49 39.54 -37.66
C THR A 722 -31.67 39.95 -36.79
N VAL A 723 -32.71 39.12 -36.78
CA VAL A 723 -33.98 39.36 -36.09
C VAL A 723 -34.28 38.17 -35.19
N GLU A 724 -34.36 38.40 -33.90
CA GLU A 724 -34.75 37.41 -32.91
C GLU A 724 -36.10 37.78 -32.30
N ILE A 725 -37.03 36.84 -32.26
CA ILE A 725 -38.39 37.03 -31.74
C ILE A 725 -38.58 36.04 -30.58
N VAL A 726 -38.71 36.55 -29.37
CA VAL A 726 -38.88 35.72 -28.18
C VAL A 726 -40.22 35.99 -27.55
N GLY A 727 -41.06 34.95 -27.47
CA GLY A 727 -42.34 35.01 -26.78
C GLY A 727 -42.21 34.63 -25.33
N HIS A 728 -42.87 35.39 -24.46
CA HIS A 728 -42.90 35.18 -23.02
C HIS A 728 -44.34 35.03 -22.51
N THR A 729 -44.46 34.41 -21.34
CA THR A 729 -45.71 34.31 -20.58
C THR A 729 -45.46 34.63 -19.11
N ASP A 730 -46.52 35.00 -18.39
CA ASP A 730 -46.47 35.03 -16.93
C ASP A 730 -46.58 33.62 -16.34
N THR A 731 -46.62 33.53 -15.01
CA THR A 731 -46.72 32.27 -14.26
C THR A 731 -48.17 31.81 -14.04
N ILE A 732 -49.18 32.50 -14.57
CA ILE A 732 -50.58 32.10 -14.37
C ILE A 732 -50.93 31.02 -15.41
N GLY A 733 -51.16 29.79 -14.96
CA GLY A 733 -51.44 28.62 -15.80
C GLY A 733 -50.45 27.49 -15.56
N THR A 734 -50.60 26.38 -16.29
CA THR A 734 -49.61 25.29 -16.26
C THR A 734 -48.41 25.63 -17.14
N GLU A 735 -47.20 25.27 -16.71
CA GLU A 735 -45.94 25.49 -17.44
C GLU A 735 -46.00 25.05 -18.91
N GLN A 736 -46.44 23.81 -19.16
CA GLN A 736 -46.56 23.26 -20.53
C GLN A 736 -47.51 24.08 -21.42
N TYR A 737 -48.59 24.61 -20.85
CA TYR A 737 -49.52 25.47 -21.58
C TYR A 737 -48.88 26.81 -21.92
N ASN A 738 -48.22 27.43 -20.94
CA ASN A 738 -47.56 28.72 -21.07
C ASN A 738 -46.38 28.66 -22.05
N GLN A 739 -45.61 27.57 -22.07
CA GLN A 739 -44.61 27.30 -23.11
C GLN A 739 -45.23 27.36 -24.51
N LYS A 740 -46.29 26.58 -24.77
CA LYS A 740 -46.97 26.57 -26.08
C LYS A 740 -47.61 27.92 -26.42
N LEU A 741 -48.16 28.65 -25.44
CA LEU A 741 -48.75 29.97 -25.65
C LEU A 741 -47.67 30.99 -26.06
N SER A 742 -46.52 30.97 -25.39
CA SER A 742 -45.38 31.84 -25.70
C SER A 742 -44.87 31.62 -27.14
N GLU A 743 -44.78 30.36 -27.58
CA GLU A 743 -44.41 30.00 -28.96
C GLU A 743 -45.44 30.50 -29.98
N ARG A 744 -46.74 30.35 -29.71
CA ARG A 744 -47.81 30.84 -30.60
C ARG A 744 -47.78 32.37 -30.73
N ARG A 745 -47.50 33.10 -29.65
CA ARG A 745 -47.33 34.57 -29.69
C ARG A 745 -46.13 34.99 -30.53
N ALA A 746 -44.98 34.35 -30.32
CA ALA A 746 -43.78 34.60 -31.13
C ALA A 746 -44.02 34.29 -32.62
N LEU A 747 -44.70 33.17 -32.91
CA LEU A 747 -45.09 32.81 -34.27
C LEU A 747 -46.06 33.82 -34.90
N ALA A 748 -47.02 34.36 -34.14
CA ALA A 748 -47.95 35.37 -34.63
C ALA A 748 -47.21 36.66 -35.04
N VAL A 749 -46.26 37.11 -34.23
CA VAL A 749 -45.39 38.26 -34.56
C VAL A 749 -44.50 37.94 -35.76
N ASN A 750 -43.91 36.75 -35.81
CA ASN A 750 -43.11 36.30 -36.94
C ASN A 750 -43.91 36.32 -38.25
N LYS A 751 -45.15 35.84 -38.25
CA LYS A 751 -46.03 35.88 -39.44
C LYS A 751 -46.29 37.31 -39.93
N LEU A 752 -46.52 38.26 -39.01
CA LEU A 752 -46.69 39.66 -39.38
C LEU A 752 -45.41 40.28 -39.95
N LEU A 753 -44.26 39.99 -39.34
CA LEU A 753 -42.96 40.43 -39.86
C LEU A 753 -42.72 39.82 -41.25
N SER A 754 -42.84 38.50 -41.41
CA SER A 754 -42.66 37.79 -42.68
C SER A 754 -43.59 38.31 -43.78
N ALA A 755 -44.84 38.66 -43.47
CA ALA A 755 -45.74 39.27 -44.46
C ALA A 755 -45.22 40.61 -45.01
N GLY A 756 -44.44 41.35 -44.22
CA GLY A 756 -43.82 42.61 -44.64
C GLY A 756 -42.52 42.48 -45.46
N PHE A 757 -41.85 41.32 -45.42
CA PHE A 757 -40.54 41.06 -46.03
C PHE A 757 -40.49 39.95 -47.07
N GLY A 758 -41.48 39.04 -47.10
CA GLY A 758 -41.36 37.78 -47.83
C GLY A 758 -40.16 36.96 -47.35
N ASP A 759 -39.48 36.29 -48.28
CA ASP A 759 -38.34 35.41 -47.98
C ASP A 759 -37.00 36.17 -47.76
N ALA A 760 -37.00 37.51 -47.82
CA ALA A 760 -35.77 38.32 -47.81
C ALA A 760 -34.92 38.20 -46.54
N LEU A 761 -35.53 37.78 -45.42
CA LEU A 761 -34.80 37.56 -44.16
C LEU A 761 -34.15 36.17 -44.08
N GLY A 762 -34.69 35.16 -44.78
CA GLY A 762 -34.18 33.78 -44.75
C GLY A 762 -33.84 33.29 -43.34
N ASP A 763 -32.62 32.77 -43.16
CA ASP A 763 -32.14 32.24 -41.87
C ASP A 763 -31.78 33.32 -40.81
N ARG A 764 -31.91 34.61 -41.16
CA ARG A 764 -31.59 35.74 -40.28
C ARG A 764 -32.73 36.12 -39.34
N ILE A 765 -33.93 35.57 -39.54
CA ILE A 765 -35.07 35.70 -38.64
C ILE A 765 -35.30 34.39 -37.90
N ARG A 766 -35.40 34.47 -36.57
CA ARG A 766 -35.67 33.31 -35.71
C ARG A 766 -36.74 33.67 -34.70
N TYR A 767 -37.58 32.70 -34.35
CA TYR A 767 -38.55 32.86 -33.28
C TYR A 767 -38.50 31.68 -32.32
N SER A 768 -38.78 31.94 -31.05
CA SER A 768 -38.90 30.92 -30.01
C SER A 768 -39.89 31.38 -28.93
N GLY A 769 -40.47 30.42 -28.22
CA GLY A 769 -41.19 30.68 -26.97
C GLY A 769 -40.38 30.12 -25.80
N VAL A 770 -40.31 30.85 -24.70
CA VAL A 770 -39.55 30.44 -23.49
C VAL A 770 -40.44 30.21 -22.27
N GLY A 771 -41.76 30.26 -22.46
CA GLY A 771 -42.74 29.97 -21.42
C GLY A 771 -42.55 30.84 -20.17
N PRO A 772 -42.88 30.32 -18.98
CA PRO A 772 -42.64 30.99 -17.71
C PRO A 772 -41.24 30.74 -17.12
N ASP A 773 -40.43 29.86 -17.73
CA ASP A 773 -39.13 29.39 -17.17
C ASP A 773 -37.98 30.37 -17.39
N SER A 774 -38.14 31.28 -18.36
CA SER A 774 -37.24 32.42 -18.57
C SER A 774 -38.04 33.73 -18.55
N PRO A 775 -38.58 34.11 -17.38
CA PRO A 775 -39.41 35.30 -17.29
C PRO A 775 -38.51 36.55 -17.35
N LEU A 776 -38.95 37.58 -18.06
CA LEU A 776 -38.24 38.86 -18.12
C LEU A 776 -38.23 39.55 -16.75
N PHE A 777 -39.28 39.32 -15.95
CA PHE A 777 -39.51 39.91 -14.64
C PHE A 777 -40.03 38.87 -13.64
N ASP A 778 -39.95 39.16 -12.34
CA ASP A 778 -40.22 38.21 -11.25
C ASP A 778 -41.68 37.70 -11.10
N ASN A 779 -42.63 38.20 -11.89
CA ASN A 779 -44.08 37.94 -11.80
C ASN A 779 -44.76 38.36 -10.48
N LEU A 780 -44.06 39.01 -9.56
CA LEU A 780 -44.58 39.31 -8.21
C LEU A 780 -45.60 40.45 -8.25
N SER A 781 -45.44 41.40 -9.16
CA SER A 781 -46.34 42.54 -9.32
C SER A 781 -47.24 42.44 -10.56
N PRO A 782 -48.41 43.12 -10.56
CA PRO A 782 -49.26 43.22 -11.74
C PRO A 782 -48.52 43.70 -12.98
N GLU A 783 -47.66 44.72 -12.83
CA GLU A 783 -46.83 45.25 -13.90
C GLU A 783 -45.79 44.24 -14.40
N ALA A 784 -45.09 43.52 -13.51
CA ALA A 784 -44.15 42.46 -13.89
C ALA A 784 -44.84 41.35 -14.70
N ARG A 785 -46.05 40.93 -14.29
CA ARG A 785 -46.84 39.96 -15.05
C ARG A 785 -47.27 40.50 -16.42
N ASN A 786 -47.71 41.75 -16.51
CA ASN A 786 -48.08 42.35 -17.79
C ASN A 786 -46.87 42.41 -18.74
N PHE A 787 -45.69 42.81 -18.25
CA PHE A 787 -44.49 42.85 -19.08
C PHE A 787 -43.92 41.46 -19.40
N ASN A 788 -44.29 40.41 -18.66
CA ASN A 788 -44.01 39.02 -19.05
C ASN A 788 -44.98 38.48 -20.10
N ARG A 789 -46.16 39.08 -20.28
CA ARG A 789 -47.09 38.75 -21.38
C ARG A 789 -46.70 39.51 -22.66
N THR A 790 -45.47 39.32 -23.11
CA THR A 790 -44.90 40.09 -24.24
C THR A 790 -44.23 39.20 -25.28
N VAL A 791 -44.02 39.76 -26.46
CA VAL A 791 -43.01 39.29 -27.41
C VAL A 791 -41.94 40.36 -27.55
N THR A 792 -40.69 39.95 -27.34
CA THR A 792 -39.51 40.79 -27.57
C THR A 792 -39.01 40.55 -28.99
N ILE A 793 -38.75 41.63 -29.72
CA ILE A 793 -38.05 41.57 -31.01
C ILE A 793 -36.69 42.24 -30.85
N THR A 794 -35.61 41.52 -31.12
CA THR A 794 -34.24 42.04 -31.07
C THR A 794 -33.66 42.10 -32.47
N LEU A 795 -33.17 43.27 -32.88
CA LEU A 795 -32.40 43.45 -34.10
C LEU A 795 -30.93 43.58 -33.74
N GLU A 796 -30.05 42.84 -34.41
CA GLU A 796 -28.60 42.97 -34.22
C GLU A 796 -27.90 43.16 -35.55
N TYR A 797 -27.06 44.21 -35.64
CA TYR A 797 -26.34 44.60 -36.85
C TYR A 797 -25.04 45.35 -36.52
N LEU A 798 -24.19 45.53 -37.53
CA LEU A 798 -23.00 46.37 -37.46
C LEU A 798 -23.28 47.74 -38.07
N SER A 799 -22.93 48.81 -37.36
CA SER A 799 -23.03 50.20 -37.85
C SER A 799 -21.63 50.78 -38.00
N ALA A 800 -21.35 51.39 -39.15
CA ALA A 800 -20.30 52.42 -39.20
C ALA A 800 -20.83 53.65 -38.45
N GLU A 801 -19.97 54.31 -37.65
CA GLU A 801 -20.24 55.66 -37.16
C GLU A 801 -19.69 56.71 -38.11
#